data_AF-A0A6N7RRE9-F1
#
_entry.id   AF-A0A6N7RRE9-F1
#
_cell.length_a   1.000
_cell.length_b   1.000
_cell.length_c   1.000
_cell.angle_alpha   90.00
_cell.angle_beta   90.00
_cell.angle_gamma   90.00
#
_symmetry.space_group_name_H-M   'P 1'
#
loop_
_entity.id
_entity.type
_entity.pdbx_description
1 polymer ?
#
loop_
_entity_poly.entity_id
_entity_poly.type
_entity_poly.pdbx_seq_one_letter_code
_entity_poly.pdbx_strand_id
1 'polypeptide(L)'
;RLYYTPDADALSYDANGGAGSMPPAEGVVGQEVAVAESAFSKQGYVFAGWNTKTDGSGRVYAPGDVYVLTAGEDKVFAQWEEGVAAYRVEHYKVSADHAQASRFSVDEDEGVTGSSASATARNVPGYTYQPLFDENGMRTVSSGTVAADGSLVLRLYYTPDADALSYDANGGTGATRATEGVVDQEVIVAESAFEKPGYGFTGWNTQADGAGAPYAAGEAYLLTVGEDRLFAQWTALDGTPYAVEHYKVAPDGASASLAYRDRKTGVTDAAAKAVPMDFSRDGYTYAPGFAGDGMVEAVEGTIAADGSLVLRLYYTPDADALSYDANGGAGSMPPAEGVVGQEVAVAESAFIRDGFSFAGWNTVPDGSGAAYAPGDGFALSVGEDRLFAQWVVDAVVDPEDFVLYVGGAHPDEGGSGAFPRALLSVALADGSEMDAVRWYVNGELFEPTEAAPHPFAIEYYDEDGNKVSGKPGDDAPGDYAVRIANAGDVQVEGGDGVRHAVRAEEGRYRVRDATEAKKVHAAVGSESEVDGTEAAVLIPEGSTILVNGRPELGGPTEGGVSLLFDDLLTQERADRLSAKADATTSLEDPSGMQLKYLDLVDALNGNVWLSSSEGCTVFWPYPEGTDEHDEFELVHFPGLNREDLDDGLMDAVVPELVRIEKTPVGLKFHVPEGRFSPFALVWQKAAAEPDPPVEPESPVSPDPDLPIGSEPEAPKDLPASEAFPTPKALVKTGDGFPAAVAVVAGVALLAAALAGLRMRRDRRER
;
A
#
# COMPACT_ATOMS: atom_id res chain seq x y z
N ARG A 1 96.46 -103.44 109.18
CA ARG A 1 95.98 -102.98 107.85
C ARG A 1 96.22 -101.48 107.80
N LEU A 2 97.11 -101.01 106.93
CA LEU A 2 97.19 -99.59 106.56
C LEU A 2 96.02 -99.35 105.60
N TYR A 3 95.11 -98.46 105.98
CA TYR A 3 94.04 -98.00 105.09
C TYR A 3 94.59 -96.75 104.40
N TYR A 4 94.74 -96.81 103.08
CA TYR A 4 94.96 -95.62 102.27
C TYR A 4 93.59 -94.97 102.07
N THR A 5 93.44 -93.72 102.46
CA THR A 5 92.32 -92.88 102.04
C THR A 5 92.61 -92.43 100.61
N PRO A 6 91.70 -92.67 99.64
CA PRO A 6 91.87 -92.16 98.29
C PRO A 6 92.01 -90.64 98.31
N ASP A 7 92.90 -90.11 97.48
CA ASP A 7 93.17 -88.66 97.41
C ASP A 7 91.91 -87.94 96.91
N ALA A 8 91.67 -86.73 97.47
CA ALA A 8 90.59 -85.87 97.02
C ALA A 8 90.82 -85.44 95.57
N ASP A 9 89.75 -85.46 94.78
CA ASP A 9 89.77 -85.13 93.36
C ASP A 9 88.44 -84.50 92.94
N ALA A 10 88.37 -83.89 91.75
CA ALA A 10 87.13 -83.29 91.27
C ALA A 10 87.04 -83.21 89.75
N LEU A 11 85.84 -83.45 89.22
CA LEU A 11 85.56 -83.19 87.82
C LEU A 11 85.29 -81.69 87.64
N SER A 12 86.20 -81.03 86.93
CA SER A 12 86.09 -79.61 86.59
C SER A 12 85.40 -79.40 85.24
N TYR A 13 84.67 -78.28 85.12
CA TYR A 13 83.90 -77.92 83.94
C TYR A 13 84.44 -76.64 83.31
N ASP A 14 84.72 -76.69 82.02
CA ASP A 14 85.20 -75.55 81.25
C ASP A 14 84.15 -75.12 80.22
N ALA A 15 83.85 -73.83 80.19
CA ALA A 15 82.83 -73.26 79.32
C ALA A 15 83.17 -73.36 77.82
N ASN A 16 84.44 -73.62 77.47
CA ASN A 16 84.92 -73.82 76.11
C ASN A 16 84.47 -72.72 75.14
N GLY A 17 84.77 -71.46 75.50
CA GLY A 17 84.35 -70.27 74.77
C GLY A 17 82.93 -69.78 75.05
N GLY A 18 82.20 -70.44 75.96
CA GLY A 18 80.99 -69.90 76.61
C GLY A 18 81.33 -68.99 77.81
N ALA A 19 80.30 -68.45 78.46
CA ALA A 19 80.39 -67.57 79.61
C ALA A 19 79.59 -68.13 80.81
N GLY A 20 80.04 -67.80 82.02
CA GLY A 20 79.45 -68.23 83.29
C GLY A 20 80.49 -68.89 84.20
N SER A 21 80.04 -69.44 85.32
CA SER A 21 80.83 -70.27 86.22
C SER A 21 79.96 -71.38 86.80
N MET A 22 80.57 -72.53 87.10
CA MET A 22 79.88 -73.62 87.80
C MET A 22 80.86 -74.35 88.73
N PRO A 23 80.38 -74.86 89.88
CA PRO A 23 81.24 -75.57 90.80
C PRO A 23 81.68 -76.92 90.21
N PRO A 24 82.87 -77.42 90.58
CA PRO A 24 83.30 -78.77 90.20
C PRO A 24 82.50 -79.83 90.96
N ALA A 25 82.45 -81.05 90.43
CA ALA A 25 81.89 -82.20 91.16
C ALA A 25 83.00 -82.86 91.98
N GLU A 26 83.00 -82.59 93.30
CA GLU A 26 84.02 -83.09 94.23
C GLU A 26 83.82 -84.58 94.59
N GLY A 27 84.93 -85.31 94.72
CA GLY A 27 84.96 -86.70 95.13
C GLY A 27 86.38 -87.14 95.51
N VAL A 28 86.66 -88.42 95.36
CA VAL A 28 88.01 -88.98 95.52
C VAL A 28 88.39 -89.84 94.32
N VAL A 29 89.68 -90.05 94.07
CA VAL A 29 90.17 -90.85 92.93
C VAL A 29 89.51 -92.24 92.90
N GLY A 30 88.92 -92.59 91.76
CA GLY A 30 88.19 -93.83 91.51
C GLY A 30 86.70 -93.80 91.87
N GLN A 31 86.19 -92.69 92.42
CA GLN A 31 84.77 -92.49 92.70
C GLN A 31 83.99 -92.09 91.43
N GLU A 32 82.77 -92.59 91.31
CA GLU A 32 81.80 -92.16 90.31
C GLU A 32 81.09 -90.87 90.73
N VAL A 33 81.12 -89.85 89.87
CA VAL A 33 80.40 -88.59 90.02
C VAL A 33 79.47 -88.37 88.84
N ALA A 34 78.34 -87.70 89.07
CA ALA A 34 77.40 -87.36 88.01
C ALA A 34 77.84 -86.07 87.28
N VAL A 35 77.83 -86.10 85.95
CA VAL A 35 78.12 -84.95 85.10
C VAL A 35 76.96 -83.95 85.22
N ALA A 36 77.25 -82.70 85.54
CA ALA A 36 76.22 -81.68 85.80
C ALA A 36 75.58 -81.13 84.51
N GLU A 37 74.36 -80.60 84.62
CA GLU A 37 73.78 -79.72 83.60
C GLU A 37 74.65 -78.47 83.40
N SER A 38 74.70 -77.95 82.19
CA SER A 38 75.47 -76.73 81.92
C SER A 38 74.82 -75.52 82.55
N ALA A 39 75.54 -74.85 83.46
CA ALA A 39 75.21 -73.50 83.91
C ALA A 39 75.91 -72.42 83.05
N PHE A 40 76.72 -72.83 82.07
CA PHE A 40 77.29 -71.90 81.09
C PHE A 40 76.25 -71.55 80.03
N SER A 41 76.43 -70.37 79.44
CA SER A 41 75.70 -69.92 78.28
C SER A 41 76.67 -69.47 77.20
N LYS A 42 76.32 -69.64 75.94
CA LYS A 42 77.09 -69.08 74.83
C LYS A 42 76.10 -68.43 73.87
N GLN A 43 76.18 -67.12 73.74
CA GLN A 43 75.21 -66.32 72.98
C GLN A 43 75.11 -66.84 71.54
N GLY A 44 73.90 -67.12 71.05
CA GLY A 44 73.64 -67.70 69.72
C GLY A 44 73.95 -69.20 69.58
N TYR A 45 74.30 -69.90 70.67
CA TYR A 45 74.58 -71.33 70.66
C TYR A 45 73.78 -72.07 71.75
N VAL A 46 73.46 -73.33 71.48
CA VAL A 46 72.78 -74.23 72.42
C VAL A 46 73.80 -75.21 72.98
N PHE A 47 73.72 -75.49 74.28
CA PHE A 47 74.60 -76.48 74.91
C PHE A 47 74.25 -77.89 74.42
N ALA A 48 75.23 -78.59 73.85
CA ALA A 48 75.06 -79.90 73.22
C ALA A 48 75.52 -81.07 74.10
N GLY A 49 76.29 -80.79 75.15
CA GLY A 49 76.85 -81.79 76.05
C GLY A 49 78.30 -81.47 76.44
N TRP A 50 78.92 -82.36 77.20
CA TRP A 50 80.30 -82.23 77.67
C TRP A 50 81.23 -83.16 76.88
N ASN A 51 82.48 -82.76 76.69
CA ASN A 51 83.50 -83.61 76.05
C ASN A 51 84.82 -83.55 76.81
N THR A 52 85.58 -84.66 76.85
CA THR A 52 86.90 -84.68 77.49
C THR A 52 87.99 -83.91 76.74
N LYS A 53 87.69 -83.39 75.55
CA LYS A 53 88.58 -82.54 74.76
C LYS A 53 87.85 -81.28 74.28
N THR A 54 88.59 -80.18 74.14
CA THR A 54 88.07 -78.88 73.68
C THR A 54 87.51 -78.93 72.25
N ASP A 55 88.08 -79.76 71.37
CA ASP A 55 87.71 -79.90 69.95
C ASP A 55 86.57 -80.90 69.69
N GLY A 56 86.00 -81.49 70.75
CA GLY A 56 84.91 -82.46 70.64
C GLY A 56 85.34 -83.88 70.22
N SER A 57 86.63 -84.14 69.96
CA SER A 57 87.13 -85.47 69.53
C SER A 57 87.29 -86.48 70.67
N GLY A 58 87.02 -86.08 71.91
CA GLY A 58 87.11 -86.91 73.10
C GLY A 58 85.83 -87.71 73.38
N ARG A 59 85.71 -88.23 74.60
CA ARG A 59 84.51 -88.94 75.04
C ARG A 59 83.42 -87.93 75.39
N VAL A 60 82.23 -88.14 74.84
CA VAL A 60 81.05 -87.31 75.09
C VAL A 60 80.35 -87.78 76.36
N TYR A 61 79.87 -86.81 77.15
CA TYR A 61 79.03 -87.02 78.33
C TYR A 61 77.82 -86.09 78.26
N ALA A 62 76.63 -86.66 78.39
CA ALA A 62 75.41 -85.89 78.61
C ALA A 62 75.28 -85.52 80.10
N PRO A 63 74.56 -84.45 80.45
CA PRO A 63 74.16 -84.21 81.83
C PRO A 63 73.48 -85.43 82.47
N GLY A 64 73.91 -85.79 83.69
CA GLY A 64 73.47 -86.97 84.42
C GLY A 64 74.29 -88.24 84.16
N ASP A 65 75.16 -88.26 83.13
CA ASP A 65 76.06 -89.39 82.90
C ASP A 65 77.06 -89.57 84.05
N VAL A 66 77.58 -90.80 84.19
CA VAL A 66 78.55 -91.14 85.21
C VAL A 66 79.97 -90.96 84.69
N TYR A 67 80.77 -90.17 85.41
CA TYR A 67 82.20 -90.00 85.18
C TYR A 67 82.99 -90.59 86.36
N VAL A 68 84.02 -91.39 86.09
CA VAL A 68 84.90 -91.96 87.11
C VAL A 68 86.12 -91.06 87.27
N LEU A 69 86.35 -90.53 88.47
CA LEU A 69 87.53 -89.69 88.75
C LEU A 69 88.82 -90.50 88.62
N THR A 70 89.81 -89.99 87.91
CA THR A 70 91.10 -90.63 87.63
C THR A 70 92.24 -89.83 88.21
N ALA A 71 93.32 -90.50 88.65
CA ALA A 71 94.45 -89.80 89.25
C ALA A 71 95.06 -88.77 88.26
N GLY A 72 94.80 -87.48 88.49
CA GLY A 72 95.20 -86.40 87.59
C GLY A 72 94.20 -85.25 87.58
N GLU A 73 94.22 -84.43 86.52
CA GLU A 73 93.21 -83.40 86.30
C GLU A 73 92.06 -83.97 85.48
N ASP A 74 90.89 -84.12 86.10
CA ASP A 74 89.65 -84.45 85.40
C ASP A 74 88.93 -83.18 84.96
N LYS A 75 88.80 -83.00 83.64
CA LYS A 75 88.14 -81.84 83.05
C LYS A 75 87.30 -82.22 81.85
N VAL A 76 86.09 -81.66 81.79
CA VAL A 76 85.24 -81.70 80.61
C VAL A 76 84.94 -80.29 80.09
N PHE A 77 84.81 -80.19 78.78
CA PHE A 77 84.62 -78.96 78.03
C PHE A 77 83.21 -78.95 77.42
N ALA A 78 82.48 -77.87 77.65
CA ALA A 78 81.16 -77.69 77.04
C ALA A 78 81.27 -77.75 75.51
N GLN A 79 80.37 -78.46 74.87
CA GLN A 79 80.20 -78.49 73.43
C GLN A 79 78.93 -77.71 73.08
N TRP A 80 79.00 -76.97 71.99
CA TRP A 80 78.00 -75.99 71.61
C TRP A 80 77.55 -76.28 70.17
N GLU A 81 76.24 -76.39 69.97
CA GLU A 81 75.62 -76.46 68.65
C GLU A 81 75.08 -75.08 68.27
N GLU A 82 75.05 -74.78 66.97
CA GLU A 82 74.53 -73.50 66.46
C GLU A 82 73.06 -73.33 66.87
N GLY A 83 72.76 -72.23 67.55
CA GLY A 83 71.41 -71.84 67.91
C GLY A 83 70.80 -70.87 66.90
N VAL A 84 69.51 -70.55 67.08
CA VAL A 84 68.86 -69.48 66.34
C VAL A 84 69.13 -68.13 67.00
N ALA A 85 69.40 -67.11 66.19
CA ALA A 85 69.51 -65.72 66.63
C ALA A 85 68.60 -64.83 65.77
N ALA A 86 67.99 -63.83 66.42
CA ALA A 86 67.14 -62.87 65.75
C ALA A 86 67.97 -61.87 64.93
N TYR A 87 67.46 -61.44 63.78
CA TYR A 87 68.00 -60.34 63.00
C TYR A 87 66.86 -59.46 62.48
N ARG A 88 67.19 -58.28 61.94
CA ARG A 88 66.19 -57.35 61.41
C ARG A 88 66.37 -57.06 59.94
N VAL A 89 65.27 -56.89 59.23
CA VAL A 89 65.23 -56.36 57.87
C VAL A 89 64.52 -55.01 57.88
N GLU A 90 65.22 -53.94 57.53
CA GLU A 90 64.67 -52.59 57.48
C GLU A 90 64.41 -52.17 56.02
N HIS A 91 63.22 -51.63 55.77
CA HIS A 91 62.83 -51.13 54.45
C HIS A 91 62.67 -49.61 54.46
N TYR A 92 63.28 -48.95 53.49
CA TYR A 92 63.42 -47.50 53.42
C TYR A 92 62.90 -46.93 52.09
N LYS A 93 62.00 -45.94 52.16
CA LYS A 93 61.62 -45.12 51.00
C LYS A 93 62.59 -43.94 50.88
N VAL A 94 63.23 -43.81 49.73
CA VAL A 94 64.15 -42.70 49.42
C VAL A 94 63.34 -41.46 48.99
N SER A 95 63.78 -40.26 49.38
CA SER A 95 63.19 -39.00 48.93
C SER A 95 63.47 -38.74 47.45
N ALA A 96 62.65 -37.93 46.79
CA ALA A 96 62.79 -37.61 45.37
C ALA A 96 64.18 -37.05 44.97
N ASP A 97 64.79 -36.25 45.85
CA ASP A 97 66.12 -35.67 45.68
C ASP A 97 67.27 -36.60 46.09
N HIS A 98 66.94 -37.83 46.52
CA HIS A 98 67.86 -38.83 47.06
C HIS A 98 68.68 -38.34 48.27
N ALA A 99 68.27 -37.26 48.93
CA ALA A 99 69.01 -36.71 50.06
C ALA A 99 68.72 -37.46 51.36
N GLN A 100 67.55 -38.08 51.49
CA GLN A 100 67.09 -38.73 52.72
C GLN A 100 66.33 -40.02 52.41
N ALA A 101 66.15 -40.86 53.42
CA ALA A 101 65.20 -41.97 53.35
C ALA A 101 64.45 -42.15 54.67
N SER A 102 63.19 -42.53 54.57
CA SER A 102 62.32 -42.82 55.70
C SER A 102 62.11 -44.33 55.83
N ARG A 103 62.32 -44.86 57.04
CA ARG A 103 62.06 -46.28 57.33
C ARG A 103 60.54 -46.48 57.44
N PHE A 104 59.97 -47.30 56.58
CA PHE A 104 58.52 -47.54 56.56
C PHE A 104 58.14 -48.92 57.11
N SER A 105 59.06 -49.87 57.16
CA SER A 105 58.82 -51.22 57.70
C SER A 105 60.08 -51.81 58.33
N VAL A 106 59.88 -52.66 59.33
CA VAL A 106 60.92 -53.49 59.95
C VAL A 106 60.36 -54.89 60.15
N ASP A 107 61.08 -55.89 59.67
CA ASP A 107 60.79 -57.29 59.93
C ASP A 107 61.76 -57.85 60.96
N GLU A 108 61.25 -58.67 61.87
CA GLU A 108 62.04 -59.43 62.84
C GLU A 108 62.00 -60.90 62.42
N ASP A 109 63.16 -61.43 62.05
CA ASP A 109 63.34 -62.79 61.57
C ASP A 109 64.36 -63.53 62.44
N GLU A 110 64.40 -64.86 62.32
CA GLU A 110 65.39 -65.70 63.00
C GLU A 110 66.14 -66.56 61.98
N GLY A 111 67.43 -66.78 62.23
CA GLY A 111 68.26 -67.66 61.43
C GLY A 111 69.28 -68.40 62.28
N VAL A 112 69.88 -69.46 61.72
CA VAL A 112 70.93 -70.22 62.41
C VAL A 112 72.19 -69.36 62.50
N THR A 113 72.79 -69.25 63.69
CA THR A 113 74.00 -68.48 63.93
C THR A 113 75.13 -68.93 63.01
N GLY A 114 75.80 -68.00 62.34
CA GLY A 114 76.87 -68.30 61.37
C GLY A 114 76.39 -68.62 59.96
N SER A 115 75.09 -68.85 59.76
CA SER A 115 74.50 -69.03 58.43
C SER A 115 74.28 -67.70 57.70
N SER A 116 74.05 -67.76 56.39
CA SER A 116 73.72 -66.60 55.56
C SER A 116 72.21 -66.37 55.55
N ALA A 117 71.78 -65.14 55.84
CA ALA A 117 70.41 -64.69 55.68
C ALA A 117 70.30 -63.73 54.48
N SER A 118 69.18 -63.76 53.76
CA SER A 118 68.86 -62.83 52.68
C SER A 118 67.47 -62.27 52.83
N ALA A 119 67.33 -60.97 52.60
CA ALA A 119 66.08 -60.24 52.67
C ALA A 119 65.34 -60.29 51.32
N THR A 120 64.01 -60.38 51.38
CA THR A 120 63.14 -60.33 50.20
C THR A 120 62.57 -58.93 50.03
N ALA A 121 62.68 -58.38 48.81
CA ALA A 121 62.09 -57.09 48.52
C ALA A 121 60.57 -57.13 48.58
N ARG A 122 59.97 -56.15 49.26
CA ARG A 122 58.54 -55.88 49.26
C ARG A 122 58.09 -55.22 47.96
N ASN A 123 56.84 -55.48 47.56
CA ASN A 123 56.17 -54.66 46.57
C ASN A 123 55.65 -53.39 47.27
N VAL A 124 56.18 -52.22 46.89
CA VAL A 124 55.78 -50.93 47.45
C VAL A 124 55.21 -50.11 46.30
N PRO A 125 53.87 -49.90 46.23
CA PRO A 125 53.28 -49.13 45.15
C PRO A 125 53.90 -47.73 45.03
N GLY A 126 54.27 -47.36 43.80
CA GLY A 126 54.94 -46.08 43.49
C GLY A 126 56.42 -46.01 43.85
N TYR A 127 57.04 -47.14 44.22
CA TYR A 127 58.43 -47.19 44.61
C TYR A 127 59.12 -48.46 44.08
N THR A 128 60.20 -48.28 43.33
CA THR A 128 61.02 -49.37 42.79
C THR A 128 62.15 -49.74 43.73
N TYR A 129 62.26 -51.04 44.05
CA TYR A 129 63.38 -51.59 44.81
C TYR A 129 64.71 -51.42 44.06
N GLN A 130 65.73 -50.91 44.76
CA GLN A 130 67.06 -50.70 44.21
C GLN A 130 68.09 -51.65 44.86
N PRO A 131 68.44 -52.79 44.21
CA PRO A 131 69.32 -53.81 44.80
C PRO A 131 70.77 -53.37 44.96
N LEU A 132 71.19 -52.34 44.23
CA LEU A 132 72.56 -51.81 44.22
C LEU A 132 72.61 -50.34 44.66
N PHE A 133 71.60 -49.86 45.40
CA PHE A 133 71.56 -48.48 45.89
C PHE A 133 72.76 -48.21 46.79
N ASP A 134 73.52 -47.16 46.49
CA ASP A 134 74.68 -46.71 47.26
C ASP A 134 74.92 -45.20 47.00
N GLU A 135 74.12 -44.36 47.64
CA GLU A 135 74.15 -42.90 47.49
C GLU A 135 73.97 -42.22 48.85
N ASN A 136 74.65 -41.09 49.09
CA ASN A 136 74.45 -40.24 50.28
C ASN A 136 74.46 -40.98 51.64
N GLY A 137 75.23 -42.07 51.76
CA GLY A 137 75.32 -42.88 52.99
C GLY A 137 74.20 -43.92 53.17
N MET A 138 73.28 -44.01 52.21
CA MET A 138 72.22 -45.00 52.13
C MET A 138 72.67 -46.13 51.20
N ARG A 139 72.83 -47.34 51.76
CA ARG A 139 73.31 -48.49 51.01
C ARG A 139 72.45 -49.72 51.22
N THR A 140 72.02 -50.34 50.12
CA THR A 140 71.32 -51.62 50.17
C THR A 140 72.26 -52.73 50.66
N VAL A 141 71.84 -53.41 51.71
CA VAL A 141 72.48 -54.60 52.29
C VAL A 141 71.41 -55.69 52.33
N SER A 142 71.34 -56.50 51.27
CA SER A 142 70.28 -57.50 51.07
C SER A 142 70.60 -58.88 51.62
N SER A 143 71.83 -59.11 52.11
CA SER A 143 72.23 -60.35 52.76
C SER A 143 73.38 -60.13 53.73
N GLY A 144 73.56 -61.06 54.65
CA GLY A 144 74.64 -61.05 55.64
C GLY A 144 74.64 -62.30 56.50
N THR A 145 75.68 -62.45 57.32
CA THR A 145 75.80 -63.59 58.25
C THR A 145 75.04 -63.31 59.54
N VAL A 146 74.23 -64.27 59.99
CA VAL A 146 73.49 -64.17 61.25
C VAL A 146 74.48 -64.19 62.41
N ALA A 147 74.63 -63.04 63.07
CA ALA A 147 75.50 -62.90 64.22
C ALA A 147 74.82 -63.43 65.49
N ALA A 148 75.58 -64.13 66.33
CA ALA A 148 75.11 -64.71 67.59
C ALA A 148 74.45 -63.68 68.53
N ASP A 149 74.87 -62.42 68.45
CA ASP A 149 74.38 -61.31 69.28
C ASP A 149 73.12 -60.63 68.73
N GLY A 150 72.62 -61.07 67.58
CA GLY A 150 71.46 -60.51 66.89
C GLY A 150 71.69 -59.12 66.29
N SER A 151 72.95 -58.72 66.09
CA SER A 151 73.32 -57.40 65.54
C SER A 151 73.12 -57.27 64.03
N LEU A 152 72.81 -58.36 63.32
CA LEU A 152 72.59 -58.32 61.88
C LEU A 152 71.36 -57.45 61.55
N VAL A 153 71.57 -56.42 60.73
CA VAL A 153 70.53 -55.58 60.15
C VAL A 153 70.71 -55.51 58.65
N LEU A 154 69.76 -56.07 57.92
CA LEU A 154 69.65 -55.93 56.46
C LEU A 154 68.86 -54.67 56.13
N ARG A 155 69.23 -53.96 55.07
CA ARG A 155 68.60 -52.68 54.68
C ARG A 155 68.28 -52.67 53.20
N LEU A 156 67.00 -52.46 52.86
CA LEU A 156 66.53 -52.40 51.49
C LEU A 156 65.99 -50.99 51.20
N TYR A 157 66.45 -50.39 50.10
CA TYR A 157 66.04 -49.05 49.68
C TYR A 157 65.17 -49.10 48.42
N TYR A 158 64.17 -48.23 48.39
CA TYR A 158 63.23 -48.09 47.29
C TYR A 158 63.19 -46.63 46.84
N THR A 159 63.38 -46.39 45.55
CA THR A 159 63.29 -45.05 44.94
C THR A 159 61.89 -44.80 44.41
N PRO A 160 61.35 -43.58 44.54
CA PRO A 160 60.03 -43.27 44.03
C PRO A 160 59.98 -43.42 42.50
N ASP A 161 58.86 -43.91 41.99
CA ASP A 161 58.63 -44.08 40.56
C ASP A 161 58.30 -42.74 39.91
N ALA A 162 58.61 -42.61 38.61
CA ALA A 162 58.27 -41.43 37.82
C ALA A 162 56.75 -41.25 37.73
N ASP A 163 56.31 -40.00 37.87
CA ASP A 163 54.89 -39.63 37.89
C ASP A 163 54.70 -38.19 37.37
N ALA A 164 53.47 -37.77 37.08
CA ALA A 164 53.21 -36.44 36.57
C ALA A 164 51.80 -35.92 36.88
N LEU A 165 51.71 -34.63 37.17
CA LEU A 165 50.45 -33.92 37.27
C LEU A 165 49.94 -33.55 35.87
N SER A 166 48.85 -34.19 35.44
CA SER A 166 48.20 -33.94 34.16
C SER A 166 47.06 -32.91 34.26
N TYR A 167 46.76 -32.24 33.14
CA TYR A 167 45.76 -31.17 33.08
C TYR A 167 44.73 -31.44 31.99
N ASP A 168 43.45 -31.37 32.34
CA ASP A 168 42.32 -31.51 31.43
C ASP A 168 41.68 -30.15 31.16
N ALA A 169 41.40 -29.87 29.89
CA ALA A 169 40.81 -28.59 29.47
C ALA A 169 39.36 -28.41 29.92
N ASN A 170 38.68 -29.49 30.31
CA ASN A 170 37.31 -29.52 30.82
C ASN A 170 36.32 -28.74 29.93
N GLY A 171 36.24 -29.13 28.66
CA GLY A 171 35.43 -28.46 27.64
C GLY A 171 36.08 -27.23 27.01
N GLY A 172 37.31 -26.88 27.39
CA GLY A 172 38.18 -25.95 26.66
C GLY A 172 38.95 -26.64 25.51
N THR A 173 39.82 -25.87 24.86
CA THR A 173 40.70 -26.31 23.78
C THR A 173 42.14 -25.87 24.04
N GLY A 174 43.12 -26.47 23.34
CA GLY A 174 44.55 -26.22 23.56
C GLY A 174 45.24 -27.37 24.30
N ALA A 175 46.42 -27.10 24.87
CA ALA A 175 47.19 -28.09 25.62
C ALA A 175 48.02 -27.39 26.72
N THR A 176 47.88 -27.86 27.95
CA THR A 176 48.76 -27.50 29.07
C THR A 176 49.70 -28.67 29.34
N ARG A 177 51.01 -28.42 29.39
CA ARG A 177 52.01 -29.49 29.58
C ARG A 177 51.88 -30.08 31.00
N ALA A 178 52.01 -31.39 31.12
CA ALA A 178 52.08 -32.05 32.42
C ALA A 178 53.30 -31.55 33.23
N THR A 179 53.15 -31.51 34.55
CA THR A 179 54.24 -31.24 35.47
C THR A 179 54.84 -32.56 35.94
N GLU A 180 56.01 -32.92 35.39
CA GLU A 180 56.73 -34.16 35.71
C GLU A 180 57.34 -34.13 37.12
N GLY A 181 57.35 -35.27 37.79
CA GLY A 181 57.95 -35.49 39.09
C GLY A 181 58.09 -36.99 39.41
N VAL A 182 58.07 -37.32 40.69
CA VAL A 182 58.02 -38.70 41.19
C VAL A 182 57.01 -38.80 42.33
N VAL A 183 56.59 -40.01 42.66
CA VAL A 183 55.65 -40.28 43.76
C VAL A 183 56.13 -39.66 45.09
N ASP A 184 55.19 -39.12 45.87
CA ASP A 184 55.40 -38.43 47.15
C ASP A 184 56.22 -37.11 47.02
N GLN A 185 56.41 -36.58 45.80
CA GLN A 185 57.01 -35.26 45.55
C GLN A 185 55.93 -34.16 45.41
N GLU A 186 56.17 -32.99 46.00
CA GLU A 186 55.41 -31.78 45.68
C GLU A 186 55.89 -31.16 44.36
N VAL A 187 54.97 -30.97 43.42
CA VAL A 187 55.17 -30.26 42.14
C VAL A 187 54.36 -28.97 42.11
N ILE A 188 54.70 -28.05 41.20
CA ILE A 188 53.98 -26.78 41.04
C ILE A 188 52.89 -26.89 39.97
N VAL A 189 51.69 -26.45 40.31
CA VAL A 189 50.53 -26.38 39.43
C VAL A 189 50.80 -25.36 38.32
N ALA A 190 50.64 -25.77 37.07
CA ALA A 190 50.93 -24.95 35.90
C ALA A 190 49.87 -23.86 35.67
N GLU A 191 50.28 -22.77 35.03
CA GLU A 191 49.35 -21.82 34.40
C GLU A 191 48.58 -22.51 33.27
N SER A 192 47.30 -22.16 33.10
CA SER A 192 46.50 -22.70 32.01
C SER A 192 46.91 -22.11 30.67
N ALA A 193 47.20 -22.99 29.70
CA ALA A 193 47.35 -22.64 28.30
C ALA A 193 46.10 -23.02 27.47
N PHE A 194 44.99 -23.34 28.15
CA PHE A 194 43.72 -23.66 27.50
C PHE A 194 42.92 -22.39 27.20
N GLU A 195 42.12 -22.45 26.14
CA GLU A 195 41.18 -21.42 25.75
C GLU A 195 39.77 -22.01 25.64
N LYS A 196 38.78 -21.28 26.15
CA LYS A 196 37.36 -21.63 26.01
C LYS A 196 36.59 -20.36 25.60
N PRO A 197 36.23 -20.20 24.31
CA PRO A 197 35.56 -18.99 23.82
C PRO A 197 34.37 -18.61 24.69
N GLY A 198 34.24 -17.33 25.05
CA GLY A 198 33.16 -16.85 25.94
C GLY A 198 33.35 -17.14 27.43
N TYR A 199 34.45 -17.78 27.86
CA TYR A 199 34.73 -18.06 29.28
C TYR A 199 36.13 -17.63 29.69
N GLY A 200 36.28 -17.27 30.96
CA GLY A 200 37.55 -16.99 31.61
C GLY A 200 37.96 -18.17 32.48
N PHE A 201 39.25 -18.52 32.43
CA PHE A 201 39.83 -19.53 33.31
C PHE A 201 39.84 -19.02 34.75
N THR A 202 39.34 -19.81 35.70
CA THR A 202 39.29 -19.44 37.12
C THR A 202 40.29 -20.18 38.00
N GLY A 203 40.74 -21.35 37.57
CA GLY A 203 41.62 -22.22 38.35
C GLY A 203 41.43 -23.68 37.99
N TRP A 204 42.10 -24.55 38.74
CA TRP A 204 42.06 -25.99 38.58
C TRP A 204 41.23 -26.65 39.68
N ASN A 205 40.71 -27.85 39.43
CA ASN A 205 40.00 -28.64 40.42
C ASN A 205 40.30 -30.14 40.26
N THR A 206 40.29 -30.91 41.35
CA THR A 206 40.49 -32.37 41.29
C THR A 206 39.31 -33.13 40.69
N GLN A 207 38.17 -32.48 40.47
CA GLN A 207 36.99 -33.04 39.80
C GLN A 207 36.51 -32.12 38.68
N ALA A 208 36.04 -32.71 37.58
CA ALA A 208 35.60 -31.97 36.39
C ALA A 208 34.39 -31.04 36.66
N ASP A 209 33.47 -31.46 37.53
CA ASP A 209 32.29 -30.70 37.93
C ASP A 209 32.59 -29.57 38.95
N GLY A 210 33.85 -29.42 39.37
CA GLY A 210 34.29 -28.42 40.33
C GLY A 210 33.98 -28.76 41.79
N ALA A 211 33.44 -29.95 42.10
CA ALA A 211 33.10 -30.35 43.47
C ALA A 211 34.31 -30.86 44.28
N GLY A 212 35.46 -31.05 43.63
CA GLY A 212 36.71 -31.45 44.26
C GLY A 212 37.47 -30.28 44.91
N ALA A 213 38.74 -30.53 45.23
CA ALA A 213 39.62 -29.53 45.82
C ALA A 213 40.10 -28.53 44.76
N PRO A 214 39.97 -27.21 45.00
CA PRO A 214 40.47 -26.19 44.08
C PRO A 214 41.99 -26.01 44.23
N TYR A 215 42.66 -25.73 43.11
CA TYR A 215 44.08 -25.39 43.05
C TYR A 215 44.29 -24.17 42.13
N ALA A 216 45.04 -23.19 42.59
CA ALA A 216 45.48 -22.07 41.75
C ALA A 216 46.80 -22.41 41.04
N ALA A 217 47.06 -21.76 39.89
CA ALA A 217 48.37 -21.84 39.26
C ALA A 217 49.46 -21.31 40.22
N GLY A 218 50.60 -22.00 40.28
CA GLY A 218 51.69 -21.70 41.20
C GLY A 218 51.58 -22.37 42.58
N GLU A 219 50.46 -23.02 42.91
CA GLU A 219 50.34 -23.80 44.16
C GLU A 219 51.10 -25.12 44.11
N ALA A 220 51.43 -25.67 45.28
CA ALA A 220 52.04 -26.97 45.41
C ALA A 220 50.97 -28.08 45.37
N TYR A 221 51.26 -29.16 44.66
CA TYR A 221 50.45 -30.37 44.57
C TYR A 221 51.32 -31.59 44.86
N LEU A 222 50.90 -32.45 45.79
CA LEU A 222 51.62 -33.68 46.14
C LEU A 222 51.24 -34.80 45.18
N LEU A 223 52.21 -35.32 44.42
CA LEU A 223 52.00 -36.48 43.55
C LEU A 223 51.75 -37.75 44.38
N THR A 224 50.72 -38.50 44.00
CA THR A 224 50.27 -39.69 44.70
C THR A 224 50.34 -40.91 43.80
N VAL A 225 50.38 -42.10 44.38
CA VAL A 225 50.40 -43.33 43.57
C VAL A 225 49.15 -43.41 42.69
N GLY A 226 49.32 -43.30 41.37
CA GLY A 226 48.22 -43.43 40.41
C GLY A 226 48.29 -42.39 39.30
N GLU A 227 47.13 -42.02 38.75
CA GLU A 227 47.02 -40.86 37.85
C GLU A 227 46.67 -39.62 38.67
N ASP A 228 47.52 -38.60 38.64
CA ASP A 228 47.21 -37.27 39.13
C ASP A 228 46.68 -36.39 37.98
N ARG A 229 45.45 -35.89 38.12
CA ARG A 229 44.81 -35.04 37.10
C ARG A 229 44.00 -33.91 37.73
N LEU A 230 44.20 -32.71 37.18
CA LEU A 230 43.39 -31.53 37.48
C LEU A 230 42.58 -31.09 36.26
N PHE A 231 41.38 -30.58 36.50
CA PHE A 231 40.43 -30.11 35.50
C PHE A 231 40.31 -28.60 35.54
N ALA A 232 40.43 -27.93 34.39
CA ALA A 232 40.25 -26.50 34.29
C ALA A 232 38.82 -26.11 34.69
N GLN A 233 38.68 -25.01 35.41
CA GLN A 233 37.39 -24.42 35.77
C GLN A 233 37.23 -23.08 35.05
N TRP A 234 35.99 -22.81 34.64
CA TRP A 234 35.67 -21.73 33.73
C TRP A 234 34.49 -20.93 34.26
N THR A 235 34.54 -19.60 34.13
CA THR A 235 33.41 -18.71 34.40
C THR A 235 32.99 -18.01 33.11
N ALA A 236 31.68 -17.97 32.85
CA ALA A 236 31.11 -17.26 31.70
C ALA A 236 31.52 -15.77 31.75
N LEU A 237 32.05 -15.26 30.65
CA LEU A 237 32.41 -13.86 30.53
C LEU A 237 31.21 -13.02 30.11
N ASP A 238 31.20 -11.77 30.56
CA ASP A 238 30.40 -10.71 29.95
C ASP A 238 31.08 -10.20 28.68
N GLY A 239 30.32 -9.55 27.79
CA GLY A 239 30.82 -9.00 26.55
C GLY A 239 30.74 -9.93 25.34
N THR A 240 30.16 -11.13 25.47
CA THR A 240 29.99 -12.07 24.35
C THR A 240 28.98 -11.49 23.36
N PRO A 241 29.35 -11.32 22.07
CA PRO A 241 28.51 -10.62 21.11
C PRO A 241 27.30 -11.46 20.68
N TYR A 242 26.20 -10.80 20.35
CA TYR A 242 25.06 -11.39 19.64
C TYR A 242 24.38 -10.31 18.80
N ALA A 243 23.49 -10.72 17.90
CA ALA A 243 22.74 -9.78 17.06
C ALA A 243 21.22 -9.89 17.26
N VAL A 244 20.54 -8.76 17.10
CA VAL A 244 19.09 -8.71 16.92
C VAL A 244 18.81 -8.11 15.54
N GLU A 245 18.13 -8.87 14.69
CA GLU A 245 17.79 -8.48 13.33
C GLU A 245 16.29 -8.17 13.24
N HIS A 246 15.98 -7.03 12.63
CA HIS A 246 14.62 -6.53 12.42
C HIS A 246 14.31 -6.57 10.93
N TYR A 247 13.28 -7.33 10.55
CA TYR A 247 12.93 -7.60 9.16
C TYR A 247 11.56 -7.01 8.80
N LYS A 248 11.50 -6.26 7.70
CA LYS A 248 10.25 -5.81 7.09
C LYS A 248 9.78 -6.83 6.06
N VAL A 249 8.61 -7.41 6.27
CA VAL A 249 7.99 -8.39 5.39
C VAL A 249 7.42 -7.67 4.17
N ALA A 250 7.64 -8.19 2.97
CA ALA A 250 7.08 -7.63 1.76
C ALA A 250 5.54 -7.69 1.76
N PRO A 251 4.83 -6.80 1.04
CA PRO A 251 3.36 -6.79 0.96
C PRO A 251 2.73 -8.13 0.54
N ASP A 252 3.43 -8.90 -0.29
CA ASP A 252 2.99 -10.23 -0.73
C ASP A 252 3.18 -11.34 0.32
N GLY A 253 3.84 -11.03 1.44
CA GLY A 253 4.18 -11.97 2.51
C GLY A 253 5.24 -13.01 2.13
N ALA A 254 5.77 -12.97 0.90
CA ALA A 254 6.63 -14.02 0.36
C ALA A 254 8.12 -13.81 0.68
N SER A 255 8.52 -12.60 1.05
CA SER A 255 9.90 -12.27 1.38
C SER A 255 9.99 -11.26 2.52
N ALA A 256 11.19 -11.09 3.08
CA ALA A 256 11.46 -10.02 4.03
C ALA A 256 12.84 -9.42 3.81
N SER A 257 12.96 -8.12 4.05
CA SER A 257 14.21 -7.36 3.92
C SER A 257 14.73 -6.95 5.30
N LEU A 258 16.05 -7.04 5.50
CA LEU A 258 16.69 -6.62 6.75
C LEU A 258 16.62 -5.08 6.85
N ALA A 259 15.81 -4.57 7.79
CA ALA A 259 15.66 -3.14 8.02
C ALA A 259 16.74 -2.60 8.98
N TYR A 260 17.04 -3.37 10.03
CA TYR A 260 18.03 -2.97 11.03
C TYR A 260 18.68 -4.17 11.70
N ARG A 261 19.94 -4.01 12.09
CA ARG A 261 20.71 -5.02 12.84
C ARG A 261 21.38 -4.38 14.06
N ASP A 262 20.87 -4.72 15.23
CA ASP A 262 21.48 -4.35 16.51
C ASP A 262 22.62 -5.32 16.84
N ARG A 263 23.76 -4.78 17.28
CA ARG A 263 24.90 -5.56 17.77
C ARG A 263 24.99 -5.37 19.27
N LYS A 264 24.70 -6.43 20.01
CA LYS A 264 24.66 -6.43 21.46
C LYS A 264 25.73 -7.32 22.04
N THR A 265 25.92 -7.20 23.34
CA THR A 265 26.77 -8.08 24.13
C THR A 265 26.03 -8.54 25.38
N GLY A 266 26.42 -9.69 25.93
CA GLY A 266 25.95 -10.14 27.23
C GLY A 266 26.82 -11.25 27.79
N VAL A 267 26.34 -11.88 28.86
CA VAL A 267 27.04 -12.99 29.53
C VAL A 267 26.84 -14.28 28.73
N THR A 268 27.92 -15.00 28.45
CA THR A 268 27.87 -16.33 27.81
C THR A 268 26.92 -17.27 28.57
N ASP A 269 26.17 -18.08 27.84
CA ASP A 269 25.12 -19.00 28.34
C ASP A 269 23.92 -18.33 29.01
N ALA A 270 23.90 -17.00 29.16
CA ALA A 270 22.72 -16.31 29.64
C ALA A 270 21.64 -16.24 28.54
N ALA A 271 20.39 -16.15 28.98
CA ALA A 271 19.27 -15.90 28.08
C ALA A 271 19.24 -14.44 27.63
N ALA A 272 19.09 -14.22 26.32
CA ALA A 272 18.82 -12.92 25.73
C ALA A 272 17.39 -12.88 25.18
N LYS A 273 16.77 -11.69 25.24
CA LYS A 273 15.46 -11.42 24.65
C LYS A 273 15.54 -10.18 23.76
N ALA A 274 14.94 -10.28 22.58
CA ALA A 274 14.83 -9.19 21.64
C ALA A 274 13.72 -8.22 22.08
N VAL A 275 13.89 -6.93 21.78
CA VAL A 275 12.90 -5.89 22.05
C VAL A 275 12.46 -5.32 20.69
N PRO A 276 11.16 -5.30 20.38
CA PRO A 276 10.68 -4.70 19.14
C PRO A 276 11.03 -3.21 19.04
N MET A 277 11.54 -2.80 17.87
CA MET A 277 11.57 -1.39 17.44
C MET A 277 10.22 -0.93 16.92
N ASP A 278 10.05 0.39 16.85
CA ASP A 278 8.89 1.04 16.27
C ASP A 278 9.17 1.41 14.80
N PHE A 279 8.40 0.83 13.87
CA PHE A 279 8.43 1.14 12.43
C PHE A 279 7.08 1.70 11.95
N SER A 280 6.22 2.18 12.85
CA SER A 280 4.88 2.68 12.51
C SER A 280 4.91 3.84 11.51
N ARG A 281 5.92 4.72 11.58
CA ARG A 281 6.10 5.82 10.61
C ARG A 281 6.38 5.34 9.18
N ASP A 282 6.88 4.12 9.03
CA ASP A 282 7.14 3.51 7.72
C ASP A 282 5.97 2.63 7.26
N GLY A 283 4.86 2.57 8.03
CA GLY A 283 3.69 1.72 7.76
C GLY A 283 3.91 0.24 8.08
N TYR A 284 4.65 -0.07 9.14
CA TYR A 284 4.94 -1.44 9.56
C TYR A 284 4.70 -1.65 11.06
N THR A 285 3.99 -2.73 11.39
CA THR A 285 3.70 -3.16 12.76
C THR A 285 4.42 -4.46 13.09
N TYR A 286 4.92 -4.56 14.33
CA TYR A 286 5.53 -5.79 14.85
C TYR A 286 4.51 -6.94 14.85
N ALA A 287 4.89 -8.06 14.24
CA ALA A 287 4.05 -9.24 14.10
C ALA A 287 4.56 -10.39 14.98
N PRO A 288 4.12 -10.48 16.25
CA PRO A 288 4.57 -11.54 17.15
C PRO A 288 4.09 -12.91 16.66
N GLY A 289 4.99 -13.90 16.67
CA GLY A 289 4.72 -15.25 16.20
C GLY A 289 4.69 -15.38 14.68
N PHE A 290 5.25 -14.41 13.94
CA PHE A 290 5.31 -14.48 12.49
C PHE A 290 6.06 -15.75 12.02
N ALA A 291 5.44 -16.48 11.11
CA ALA A 291 5.97 -17.68 10.50
C ALA A 291 5.64 -17.70 9.00
N GLY A 292 6.64 -17.39 8.17
CA GLY A 292 6.59 -17.50 6.72
C GLY A 292 7.53 -18.61 6.22
N ASP A 293 7.50 -18.91 4.92
CA ASP A 293 8.41 -19.91 4.34
C ASP A 293 9.88 -19.48 4.53
N GLY A 294 10.62 -20.24 5.33
CA GLY A 294 12.00 -19.91 5.73
C GLY A 294 12.15 -18.69 6.66
N MET A 295 11.07 -18.01 7.04
CA MET A 295 11.06 -16.84 7.92
C MET A 295 10.48 -17.22 9.27
N VAL A 296 11.36 -17.49 10.23
CA VAL A 296 10.99 -17.95 11.56
C VAL A 296 11.44 -16.92 12.59
N GLU A 297 10.49 -16.42 13.36
CA GLU A 297 10.76 -15.51 14.46
C GLU A 297 11.60 -16.20 15.55
N ALA A 298 12.58 -15.46 16.09
CA ALA A 298 13.41 -15.90 17.20
C ALA A 298 13.56 -14.74 18.18
N VAL A 299 12.60 -14.61 19.11
CA VAL A 299 12.55 -13.49 20.07
C VAL A 299 13.44 -13.69 21.29
N GLU A 300 13.88 -14.92 21.55
CA GLU A 300 14.76 -15.24 22.66
C GLU A 300 15.72 -16.38 22.31
N GLY A 301 16.82 -16.47 23.04
CA GLY A 301 17.83 -17.52 22.84
C GLY A 301 18.97 -17.41 23.84
N THR A 302 19.79 -18.44 23.90
CA THR A 302 20.98 -18.49 24.76
C THR A 302 22.16 -17.86 24.03
N ILE A 303 22.90 -16.96 24.70
CA ILE A 303 24.08 -16.31 24.13
C ILE A 303 25.19 -17.37 23.97
N ALA A 304 25.37 -17.82 22.73
CA ALA A 304 26.39 -18.80 22.38
C ALA A 304 27.80 -18.21 22.54
N ALA A 305 28.72 -19.02 23.03
CA ALA A 305 30.07 -18.61 23.39
C ALA A 305 30.93 -18.17 22.18
N ASP A 306 30.57 -18.59 20.97
CA ASP A 306 31.17 -18.17 19.70
C ASP A 306 30.56 -16.88 19.13
N GLY A 307 29.55 -16.33 19.81
CA GLY A 307 28.83 -15.12 19.41
C GLY A 307 27.87 -15.30 18.23
N SER A 308 27.50 -16.55 17.92
CA SER A 308 26.64 -16.88 16.77
C SER A 308 25.15 -16.62 16.98
N LEU A 309 24.72 -16.26 18.20
CA LEU A 309 23.30 -15.99 18.47
C LEU A 309 22.79 -14.82 17.62
N VAL A 310 21.74 -15.09 16.86
CA VAL A 310 20.99 -14.07 16.10
C VAL A 310 19.50 -14.24 16.40
N LEU A 311 18.93 -13.22 17.06
CA LEU A 311 17.50 -13.08 17.29
C LEU A 311 16.86 -12.35 16.11
N ARG A 312 15.61 -12.68 15.77
CA ARG A 312 14.90 -12.15 14.60
C ARG A 312 13.49 -11.72 14.97
N LEU A 313 13.15 -10.50 14.61
CA LEU A 313 11.83 -9.90 14.75
C LEU A 313 11.30 -9.52 13.36
N TYR A 314 10.02 -9.78 13.12
CA TYR A 314 9.37 -9.50 11.84
C TYR A 314 8.28 -8.45 11.99
N TYR A 315 8.15 -7.62 10.96
CA TYR A 315 7.19 -6.54 10.90
C TYR A 315 6.39 -6.65 9.61
N THR A 316 5.07 -6.66 9.71
CA THR A 316 4.16 -6.72 8.56
C THR A 316 3.71 -5.32 8.18
N PRO A 317 3.50 -5.04 6.89
CA PRO A 317 2.96 -3.77 6.45
C PRO A 317 1.56 -3.56 7.02
N ASP A 318 1.26 -2.32 7.37
CA ASP A 318 -0.03 -1.94 7.95
C ASP A 318 -1.13 -1.97 6.88
N ALA A 319 -2.37 -2.24 7.30
CA ALA A 319 -3.53 -2.21 6.42
C ALA A 319 -3.77 -0.77 5.92
N ASP A 320 -4.10 -0.65 4.65
CA ASP A 320 -4.32 0.63 3.97
C ASP A 320 -5.32 0.47 2.82
N ALA A 321 -5.83 1.57 2.27
CA ALA A 321 -6.81 1.51 1.20
C ALA A 321 -6.78 2.72 0.27
N LEU A 322 -6.97 2.45 -1.03
CA LEU A 322 -7.17 3.49 -2.02
C LEU A 322 -8.64 3.94 -2.02
N SER A 323 -8.86 5.20 -1.66
CA SER A 323 -10.18 5.83 -1.64
C SER A 323 -10.49 6.61 -2.93
N TYR A 324 -11.77 6.75 -3.23
CA TYR A 324 -12.24 7.43 -4.44
C TYR A 324 -13.21 8.56 -4.09
N ASP A 325 -12.97 9.72 -4.69
CA ASP A 325 -13.79 10.92 -4.55
C ASP A 325 -14.52 11.21 -5.86
N ALA A 326 -15.83 11.46 -5.77
CA ALA A 326 -16.68 11.73 -6.93
C ALA A 326 -16.35 13.06 -7.62
N ASN A 327 -15.63 13.97 -6.96
CA ASN A 327 -15.17 15.25 -7.48
C ASN A 327 -16.27 16.05 -8.20
N GLY A 328 -17.37 16.28 -7.48
CA GLY A 328 -18.58 16.96 -7.99
C GLY A 328 -19.60 16.04 -8.68
N GLY A 329 -19.31 14.75 -8.84
CA GLY A 329 -20.31 13.73 -9.13
C GLY A 329 -21.09 13.27 -7.89
N ALA A 330 -22.03 12.34 -8.07
CA ALA A 330 -22.85 11.73 -7.04
C ALA A 330 -22.72 10.20 -7.03
N GLY A 331 -22.95 9.58 -5.87
CA GLY A 331 -22.87 8.13 -5.67
C GLY A 331 -21.90 7.74 -4.54
N SER A 332 -21.59 6.44 -4.44
CA SER A 332 -20.62 5.89 -3.48
C SER A 332 -19.97 4.64 -4.07
N MET A 333 -18.69 4.43 -3.79
CA MET A 333 -17.99 3.21 -4.16
C MET A 333 -17.07 2.72 -3.03
N PRO A 334 -16.87 1.41 -2.88
CA PRO A 334 -15.95 0.88 -1.87
C PRO A 334 -14.50 1.26 -2.22
N PRO A 335 -13.64 1.45 -1.21
CA PRO A 335 -12.21 1.61 -1.45
C PRO A 335 -11.58 0.28 -1.91
N ALA A 336 -10.41 0.36 -2.53
CA ALA A 336 -9.59 -0.81 -2.80
C ALA A 336 -8.65 -1.07 -1.62
N GLU A 337 -8.99 -2.07 -0.79
CA GLU A 337 -8.26 -2.46 0.41
C GLU A 337 -6.96 -3.21 0.07
N GLY A 338 -5.92 -2.97 0.87
CA GLY A 338 -4.62 -3.64 0.76
C GLY A 338 -3.76 -3.37 1.99
N VAL A 339 -2.44 -3.37 1.78
CA VAL A 339 -1.45 -2.99 2.80
C VAL A 339 -0.46 -1.99 2.19
N VAL A 340 0.22 -1.20 3.03
CA VAL A 340 1.23 -0.24 2.59
C VAL A 340 2.26 -0.91 1.67
N GLY A 341 2.52 -0.29 0.52
CA GLY A 341 3.43 -0.76 -0.51
C GLY A 341 2.85 -1.81 -1.47
N GLN A 342 1.64 -2.31 -1.22
CA GLN A 342 0.93 -3.18 -2.16
C GLN A 342 0.41 -2.36 -3.35
N GLU A 343 0.49 -2.95 -4.55
CA GLU A 343 -0.19 -2.41 -5.73
C GLU A 343 -1.62 -2.94 -5.80
N VAL A 344 -2.60 -2.03 -5.83
CA VAL A 344 -4.03 -2.33 -6.02
C VAL A 344 -4.50 -1.84 -7.38
N ALA A 345 -5.50 -2.51 -7.96
CA ALA A 345 -6.07 -2.11 -9.24
C ALA A 345 -7.05 -0.94 -9.05
N VAL A 346 -6.90 0.11 -9.88
CA VAL A 346 -7.81 1.26 -9.89
C VAL A 346 -9.17 0.81 -10.42
N ALA A 347 -10.24 1.08 -9.67
CA ALA A 347 -11.59 0.66 -10.03
C ALA A 347 -12.22 1.51 -11.15
N GLU A 348 -13.17 0.93 -11.88
CA GLU A 348 -14.11 1.68 -12.72
C GLU A 348 -14.95 2.64 -11.87
N SER A 349 -15.32 3.79 -12.44
CA SER A 349 -16.17 4.75 -11.73
C SER A 349 -17.60 4.24 -11.61
N ALA A 350 -18.10 4.19 -10.37
CA ALA A 350 -19.53 4.00 -10.08
C ALA A 350 -20.27 5.32 -9.82
N PHE A 351 -19.56 6.46 -9.91
CA PHE A 351 -20.16 7.78 -9.74
C PHE A 351 -20.86 8.21 -11.02
N ILE A 352 -21.88 9.04 -10.87
CA ILE A 352 -22.64 9.64 -11.97
C ILE A 352 -22.61 11.16 -11.81
N ARG A 353 -22.43 11.88 -12.91
CA ARG A 353 -22.51 13.33 -12.95
C ARG A 353 -23.32 13.75 -14.18
N ASP A 354 -24.54 14.26 -13.96
CA ASP A 354 -25.46 14.59 -15.06
C ASP A 354 -24.83 15.59 -16.03
N GLY A 355 -24.85 15.24 -17.33
CA GLY A 355 -24.26 16.05 -18.41
C GLY A 355 -22.73 15.93 -18.53
N PHE A 356 -22.11 14.96 -17.85
CA PHE A 356 -20.69 14.68 -17.95
C PHE A 356 -20.42 13.18 -18.06
N SER A 357 -19.40 12.85 -18.84
CA SER A 357 -18.82 11.52 -18.95
C SER A 357 -17.55 11.40 -18.10
N PHE A 358 -17.39 10.23 -17.48
CA PHE A 358 -16.19 9.92 -16.71
C PHE A 358 -14.98 9.77 -17.64
N ALA A 359 -13.92 10.53 -17.38
CA ALA A 359 -12.72 10.56 -18.22
C ALA A 359 -11.53 9.80 -17.62
N GLY A 360 -11.57 9.50 -16.32
CA GLY A 360 -10.49 8.83 -15.60
C GLY A 360 -10.32 9.35 -14.17
N TRP A 361 -9.29 8.89 -13.48
CA TRP A 361 -8.96 9.28 -12.12
C TRP A 361 -7.72 10.18 -12.08
N ASN A 362 -7.62 11.05 -11.08
CA ASN A 362 -6.44 11.86 -10.86
C ASN A 362 -6.09 11.98 -9.36
N THR A 363 -4.80 12.11 -9.03
CA THR A 363 -4.37 12.32 -7.63
C THR A 363 -4.68 13.72 -7.09
N VAL A 364 -5.05 14.66 -7.95
CA VAL A 364 -5.44 16.03 -7.58
C VAL A 364 -6.83 16.33 -8.17
N PRO A 365 -7.74 16.99 -7.42
CA PRO A 365 -9.11 17.26 -7.89
C PRO A 365 -9.20 18.04 -9.21
N ASP A 366 -8.25 18.94 -9.47
CA ASP A 366 -8.22 19.79 -10.66
C ASP A 366 -7.58 19.14 -11.90
N GLY A 367 -7.19 17.87 -11.79
CA GLY A 367 -6.58 17.11 -12.89
C GLY A 367 -5.09 17.38 -13.11
N SER A 368 -4.45 18.27 -12.34
CA SER A 368 -3.02 18.59 -12.49
C SER A 368 -2.06 17.51 -11.97
N GLY A 369 -2.59 16.52 -11.23
CA GLY A 369 -1.84 15.40 -10.68
C GLY A 369 -1.62 14.28 -11.69
N ALA A 370 -1.24 13.12 -11.17
CA ALA A 370 -1.05 11.91 -11.97
C ALA A 370 -2.40 11.33 -12.37
N ALA A 371 -2.58 11.04 -13.66
CA ALA A 371 -3.79 10.43 -14.21
C ALA A 371 -3.70 8.90 -14.15
N TYR A 372 -4.83 8.26 -13.85
CA TYR A 372 -5.00 6.81 -13.77
C TYR A 372 -6.26 6.39 -14.52
N ALA A 373 -6.14 5.39 -15.37
CA ALA A 373 -7.28 4.70 -15.98
C ALA A 373 -7.75 3.55 -15.06
N PRO A 374 -9.04 3.16 -15.14
CA PRO A 374 -9.50 1.91 -14.54
C PRO A 374 -8.65 0.72 -15.00
N GLY A 375 -8.27 -0.14 -14.04
CA GLY A 375 -7.37 -1.27 -14.24
C GLY A 375 -5.88 -0.97 -14.05
N ASP A 376 -5.47 0.31 -13.99
CA ASP A 376 -4.08 0.68 -13.69
C ASP A 376 -3.69 0.24 -12.28
N GLY A 377 -2.40 -0.04 -12.08
CA GLY A 377 -1.82 -0.32 -10.77
C GLY A 377 -1.56 0.96 -9.97
N PHE A 378 -2.00 0.98 -8.71
CA PHE A 378 -1.73 2.06 -7.75
C PHE A 378 -1.04 1.50 -6.50
N ALA A 379 0.16 1.98 -6.19
CA ALA A 379 0.91 1.54 -5.02
C ALA A 379 0.46 2.31 -3.76
N LEU A 380 -0.06 1.58 -2.77
CA LEU A 380 -0.50 2.16 -1.50
C LEU A 380 0.70 2.71 -0.71
N SER A 381 0.52 3.85 -0.06
CA SER A 381 1.57 4.62 0.60
C SER A 381 1.15 5.00 2.01
N VAL A 382 2.11 5.19 2.92
CA VAL A 382 1.79 5.58 4.30
C VAL A 382 1.01 6.90 4.33
N GLY A 383 -0.27 6.84 4.67
CA GLY A 383 -1.12 8.03 4.80
C GLY A 383 -2.50 7.84 4.18
N GLU A 384 -3.03 8.90 3.56
CA GLU A 384 -4.28 8.83 2.81
C GLU A 384 -3.96 8.68 1.32
N ASP A 385 -4.35 7.55 0.73
CA ASP A 385 -4.37 7.38 -0.72
C ASP A 385 -5.78 7.71 -1.26
N ARG A 386 -5.87 8.72 -2.13
CA ARG A 386 -7.14 9.16 -2.71
C ARG A 386 -6.99 9.56 -4.17
N LEU A 387 -7.95 9.11 -4.99
CA LEU A 387 -8.12 9.55 -6.38
C LEU A 387 -9.44 10.30 -6.54
N PHE A 388 -9.44 11.29 -7.43
CA PHE A 388 -10.56 12.16 -7.74
C PHE A 388 -11.04 11.90 -9.17
N ALA A 389 -12.32 11.63 -9.34
CA ALA A 389 -12.91 11.42 -10.65
C ALA A 389 -12.73 12.67 -11.53
N GLN A 390 -12.34 12.48 -12.78
CA GLN A 390 -12.25 13.53 -13.77
C GLN A 390 -13.40 13.37 -14.75
N TRP A 391 -13.98 14.51 -15.13
CA TRP A 391 -15.23 14.57 -15.87
C TRP A 391 -15.03 15.43 -17.11
N VAL A 392 -15.52 14.96 -18.24
CA VAL A 392 -15.63 15.75 -19.47
C VAL A 392 -17.10 16.03 -19.72
N VAL A 393 -17.45 17.29 -19.95
CA VAL A 393 -18.84 17.68 -20.25
C VAL A 393 -19.31 16.98 -21.52
N ASP A 394 -20.53 16.47 -21.53
CA ASP A 394 -21.09 15.80 -22.71
C ASP A 394 -21.44 16.85 -23.78
N ALA A 395 -21.35 16.44 -25.04
CA ALA A 395 -21.93 17.20 -26.13
C ALA A 395 -23.37 16.75 -26.36
N VAL A 396 -24.28 17.71 -26.41
CA VAL A 396 -25.68 17.54 -26.76
C VAL A 396 -25.83 17.78 -28.25
N VAL A 397 -26.42 16.80 -28.93
CA VAL A 397 -26.80 16.90 -30.35
C VAL A 397 -28.31 16.89 -30.43
N ASP A 398 -28.87 18.00 -30.90
CA ASP A 398 -30.31 18.20 -30.96
C ASP A 398 -30.76 18.43 -32.42
N PRO A 399 -31.66 17.60 -32.97
CA PRO A 399 -32.32 17.89 -34.23
C PRO A 399 -33.24 19.11 -34.06
N GLU A 400 -33.00 20.18 -34.83
CA GLU A 400 -33.86 21.38 -34.77
C GLU A 400 -35.31 21.05 -35.17
N ASP A 401 -36.27 21.69 -34.51
CA ASP A 401 -37.70 21.56 -34.83
C ASP A 401 -38.04 22.15 -36.22
N PHE A 402 -38.87 21.47 -37.03
CA PHE A 402 -39.25 21.96 -38.37
C PHE A 402 -40.66 21.55 -38.85
N VAL A 403 -41.22 22.32 -39.81
CA VAL A 403 -42.60 22.18 -40.34
C VAL A 403 -42.60 22.07 -41.89
N LEU A 404 -43.40 21.16 -42.46
CA LEU A 404 -43.61 20.94 -43.91
C LEU A 404 -45.11 21.02 -44.29
N TYR A 405 -45.45 21.49 -45.50
CA TYR A 405 -46.83 21.49 -46.04
C TYR A 405 -46.95 20.62 -47.31
N VAL A 406 -47.85 19.63 -47.33
CA VAL A 406 -48.00 18.67 -48.43
C VAL A 406 -49.24 19.00 -49.25
N GLY A 407 -49.11 19.13 -50.59
CA GLY A 407 -50.25 19.26 -51.51
C GLY A 407 -50.01 19.99 -52.85
N GLY A 408 -48.77 20.34 -53.22
CA GLY A 408 -48.45 20.85 -54.56
C GLY A 408 -48.12 19.74 -55.56
N ALA A 409 -48.63 19.83 -56.79
CA ALA A 409 -48.27 18.91 -57.87
C ALA A 409 -46.90 19.27 -58.47
N HIS A 410 -45.90 18.39 -58.34
CA HIS A 410 -44.66 18.46 -59.13
C HIS A 410 -44.93 17.85 -60.53
N PRO A 411 -44.84 18.60 -61.65
CA PRO A 411 -45.29 18.07 -62.94
C PRO A 411 -44.36 17.04 -63.59
N ASP A 412 -43.09 16.95 -63.24
CA ASP A 412 -42.17 15.99 -63.87
C ASP A 412 -41.13 15.45 -62.89
N GLU A 413 -40.84 14.15 -63.01
CA GLU A 413 -39.77 13.40 -62.34
C GLU A 413 -40.04 12.94 -60.89
N GLY A 414 -40.03 11.62 -60.71
CA GLY A 414 -40.13 10.97 -59.41
C GLY A 414 -38.93 11.29 -58.55
N GLY A 415 -39.14 12.10 -57.50
CA GLY A 415 -38.07 12.45 -56.60
C GLY A 415 -38.36 13.57 -55.61
N SER A 416 -39.58 13.72 -55.10
CA SER A 416 -39.82 14.55 -53.90
C SER A 416 -40.84 13.87 -53.00
N GLY A 417 -40.53 13.76 -51.71
CA GLY A 417 -41.29 12.97 -50.73
C GLY A 417 -40.42 12.30 -49.65
N ALA A 418 -39.11 12.46 -49.70
CA ALA A 418 -38.27 12.16 -48.53
C ALA A 418 -38.37 13.32 -47.53
N PHE A 419 -38.36 13.01 -46.23
CA PHE A 419 -38.20 14.00 -45.16
C PHE A 419 -36.94 14.84 -45.47
N PRO A 420 -36.97 16.18 -45.33
CA PRO A 420 -35.80 17.00 -45.61
C PRO A 420 -34.64 16.63 -44.67
N ARG A 421 -33.42 17.03 -45.03
CA ARG A 421 -32.26 16.84 -44.15
C ARG A 421 -32.50 17.60 -42.85
N ALA A 422 -32.60 16.89 -41.72
CA ALA A 422 -32.73 17.53 -40.42
C ALA A 422 -31.48 18.36 -40.13
N LEU A 423 -31.69 19.58 -39.65
CA LEU A 423 -30.63 20.45 -39.15
C LEU A 423 -30.27 19.99 -37.75
N LEU A 424 -28.98 19.96 -37.43
CA LEU A 424 -28.49 19.54 -36.12
C LEU A 424 -27.79 20.72 -35.47
N SER A 425 -28.14 20.99 -34.22
CA SER A 425 -27.33 21.83 -33.35
C SER A 425 -26.42 20.94 -32.50
N VAL A 426 -25.18 21.39 -32.28
CA VAL A 426 -24.22 20.73 -31.39
C VAL A 426 -23.75 21.75 -30.36
N ALA A 427 -24.02 21.46 -29.10
CA ALA A 427 -23.62 22.29 -27.97
C ALA A 427 -23.08 21.40 -26.85
N LEU A 428 -22.33 21.98 -25.92
CA LEU A 428 -22.00 21.30 -24.66
C LEU A 428 -23.21 21.34 -23.74
N ALA A 429 -23.33 20.35 -22.85
CA ALA A 429 -24.44 20.25 -21.90
C ALA A 429 -24.53 21.45 -20.92
N ASP A 430 -23.50 22.29 -20.84
CA ASP A 430 -23.52 23.55 -20.08
C ASP A 430 -24.08 24.75 -20.88
N GLY A 431 -24.50 24.54 -22.13
CA GLY A 431 -25.07 25.54 -23.03
C GLY A 431 -24.06 26.24 -23.94
N SER A 432 -22.78 25.86 -23.89
CA SER A 432 -21.75 26.43 -24.78
C SER A 432 -21.90 25.88 -26.21
N GLU A 433 -21.98 26.75 -27.22
CA GLU A 433 -22.00 26.31 -28.62
C GLU A 433 -20.66 25.70 -29.06
N MET A 434 -20.70 24.66 -29.89
CA MET A 434 -19.50 24.04 -30.48
C MET A 434 -19.39 24.36 -31.97
N ASP A 435 -18.42 25.20 -32.33
CA ASP A 435 -18.10 25.46 -33.74
C ASP A 435 -17.08 24.46 -34.28
N ALA A 436 -17.36 23.92 -35.48
CA ALA A 436 -16.50 22.99 -36.24
C ALA A 436 -16.15 21.69 -35.51
N VAL A 437 -16.98 20.68 -35.73
CA VAL A 437 -16.91 19.38 -35.05
C VAL A 437 -16.20 18.31 -35.88
N ARG A 438 -15.27 17.58 -35.27
CA ARG A 438 -14.80 16.28 -35.79
C ARG A 438 -15.49 15.15 -35.04
N TRP A 439 -15.99 14.17 -35.78
CA TRP A 439 -16.68 13.03 -35.20
C TRP A 439 -15.75 11.84 -35.02
N TYR A 440 -15.90 11.11 -33.93
CA TYR A 440 -15.18 9.88 -33.68
C TYR A 440 -16.17 8.77 -33.35
N VAL A 441 -15.95 7.57 -33.89
CA VAL A 441 -16.76 6.38 -33.60
C VAL A 441 -15.84 5.30 -33.07
N ASN A 442 -16.10 4.83 -31.84
CA ASN A 442 -15.24 3.88 -31.13
C ASN A 442 -13.76 4.34 -31.09
N GLY A 443 -13.53 5.66 -31.01
CA GLY A 443 -12.21 6.28 -30.96
C GLY A 443 -11.54 6.59 -32.31
N GLU A 444 -12.09 6.13 -33.43
CA GLU A 444 -11.56 6.40 -34.78
C GLU A 444 -12.25 7.60 -35.43
N LEU A 445 -11.48 8.43 -36.15
CA LEU A 445 -12.01 9.61 -36.85
C LEU A 445 -13.02 9.19 -37.93
N PHE A 446 -14.22 9.74 -37.87
CA PHE A 446 -15.24 9.57 -38.89
C PHE A 446 -15.08 10.60 -40.00
N GLU A 447 -14.97 10.11 -41.24
CA GLU A 447 -14.86 10.92 -42.44
C GLU A 447 -16.23 11.04 -43.13
N PRO A 448 -16.87 12.23 -43.12
CA PRO A 448 -18.20 12.41 -43.69
C PRO A 448 -18.21 12.24 -45.22
N THR A 449 -19.29 11.67 -45.75
CA THR A 449 -19.52 11.53 -47.20
C THR A 449 -20.88 12.11 -47.58
N GLU A 450 -21.14 12.38 -48.87
CA GLU A 450 -22.45 12.88 -49.32
C GLU A 450 -23.62 11.96 -48.94
N ALA A 451 -23.37 10.64 -48.89
CA ALA A 451 -24.36 9.63 -48.53
C ALA A 451 -24.50 9.42 -47.01
N ALA A 452 -23.49 9.80 -46.23
CA ALA A 452 -23.45 9.67 -44.77
C ALA A 452 -22.69 10.87 -44.17
N PRO A 453 -23.38 12.01 -43.96
CA PRO A 453 -22.76 13.24 -43.46
C PRO A 453 -22.46 13.19 -41.95
N HIS A 454 -23.07 12.26 -41.21
CA HIS A 454 -22.92 12.09 -39.76
C HIS A 454 -22.67 10.62 -39.41
N PRO A 455 -22.03 10.32 -38.27
CA PRO A 455 -21.76 8.94 -37.81
C PRO A 455 -23.00 8.20 -37.26
N PHE A 456 -24.16 8.85 -37.28
CA PHE A 456 -25.43 8.34 -36.74
C PHE A 456 -26.55 8.47 -37.76
N ALA A 457 -27.60 7.66 -37.59
CA ALA A 457 -28.79 7.73 -38.42
C ALA A 457 -29.83 8.67 -37.76
N ILE A 458 -30.54 9.43 -38.58
CA ILE A 458 -31.69 10.21 -38.15
C ILE A 458 -32.94 9.39 -38.46
N GLU A 459 -33.74 9.15 -37.43
CA GLU A 459 -34.92 8.31 -37.49
C GLU A 459 -36.16 9.13 -37.13
N TYR A 460 -37.25 8.87 -37.84
CA TYR A 460 -38.53 9.55 -37.66
C TYR A 460 -39.55 8.57 -37.09
N TYR A 461 -40.35 9.03 -36.15
CA TYR A 461 -41.37 8.25 -35.47
C TYR A 461 -42.71 8.99 -35.51
N ASP A 462 -43.80 8.31 -35.85
CA ASP A 462 -45.16 8.88 -35.82
C ASP A 462 -45.66 9.10 -34.37
N GLU A 463 -46.85 9.71 -34.22
CA GLU A 463 -47.47 9.98 -32.91
C GLU A 463 -47.72 8.70 -32.07
N ASP A 464 -47.87 7.55 -32.73
CA ASP A 464 -48.02 6.24 -32.08
C ASP A 464 -46.66 5.61 -31.68
N GLY A 465 -45.55 6.27 -32.01
CA GLY A 465 -44.19 5.83 -31.71
C GLY A 465 -43.65 4.76 -32.68
N ASN A 466 -44.26 4.57 -33.85
CA ASN A 466 -43.76 3.67 -34.88
C ASN A 466 -42.75 4.38 -35.78
N LYS A 467 -41.66 3.68 -36.09
CA LYS A 467 -40.65 4.19 -37.02
C LYS A 467 -41.21 4.27 -38.44
N VAL A 468 -41.14 5.45 -39.05
CA VAL A 468 -41.53 5.65 -40.46
C VAL A 468 -40.32 5.48 -41.38
N SER A 469 -40.55 5.05 -42.63
CA SER A 469 -39.46 4.59 -43.50
C SER A 469 -38.67 5.73 -44.14
N GLY A 470 -39.15 6.98 -43.97
CA GLY A 470 -38.49 8.18 -44.48
C GLY A 470 -38.58 8.33 -46.00
N LYS A 471 -39.43 7.53 -46.65
CA LYS A 471 -39.54 7.45 -48.12
C LYS A 471 -40.68 8.33 -48.64
N PRO A 472 -40.63 8.68 -49.95
CA PRO A 472 -41.76 9.29 -50.67
C PRO A 472 -43.09 8.58 -50.39
N GLY A 473 -44.03 9.31 -49.78
CA GLY A 473 -45.39 8.85 -49.43
C GLY A 473 -45.63 8.50 -47.95
N ASP A 474 -44.65 8.65 -47.06
CA ASP A 474 -44.79 8.48 -45.60
C ASP A 474 -45.12 9.80 -44.87
N ASP A 475 -45.29 10.90 -45.60
CA ASP A 475 -45.55 12.27 -45.17
C ASP A 475 -47.05 12.54 -44.94
N ALA A 476 -47.73 11.63 -44.25
CA ALA A 476 -49.08 11.90 -43.79
C ALA A 476 -49.10 13.15 -42.88
N PRO A 477 -50.10 14.03 -42.98
CA PRO A 477 -50.22 15.15 -42.05
C PRO A 477 -50.23 14.67 -40.59
N GLY A 478 -49.34 15.20 -39.75
CA GLY A 478 -49.14 14.76 -38.36
C GLY A 478 -47.86 15.28 -37.70
N ASP A 479 -47.73 15.07 -36.39
CA ASP A 479 -46.50 15.34 -35.63
C ASP A 479 -45.63 14.07 -35.55
N TYR A 480 -44.32 14.26 -35.66
CA TYR A 480 -43.31 13.20 -35.69
C TYR A 480 -42.17 13.53 -34.72
N ALA A 481 -41.66 12.52 -34.02
CA ALA A 481 -40.45 12.64 -33.22
C ALA A 481 -39.22 12.33 -34.09
N VAL A 482 -38.20 13.18 -34.00
CA VAL A 482 -36.91 13.02 -34.66
C VAL A 482 -35.90 12.53 -33.64
N ARG A 483 -35.37 11.33 -33.85
CA ARG A 483 -34.40 10.72 -32.95
C ARG A 483 -33.11 10.43 -33.68
N ILE A 484 -32.01 10.58 -32.94
CA ILE A 484 -30.69 10.17 -33.41
C ILE A 484 -30.43 8.75 -32.92
N ALA A 485 -30.20 7.84 -33.87
CA ALA A 485 -29.81 6.47 -33.60
C ALA A 485 -28.29 6.32 -33.81
N ASN A 486 -27.57 6.23 -32.70
CA ASN A 486 -26.12 6.09 -32.69
C ASN A 486 -25.70 4.63 -33.00
N ALA A 487 -24.67 4.50 -33.83
CA ALA A 487 -24.02 3.22 -34.12
C ALA A 487 -22.73 3.06 -33.28
N GLY A 488 -22.86 2.96 -31.96
CA GLY A 488 -21.73 2.77 -31.03
C GLY A 488 -21.40 4.00 -30.19
N ASP A 489 -20.18 4.02 -29.63
CA ASP A 489 -19.68 5.16 -28.83
C ASP A 489 -19.27 6.30 -29.78
N VAL A 490 -20.11 7.32 -29.85
CA VAL A 490 -19.91 8.49 -30.70
C VAL A 490 -19.39 9.63 -29.83
N GLN A 491 -18.26 10.20 -30.25
CA GLN A 491 -17.64 11.35 -29.60
C GLN A 491 -17.50 12.50 -30.61
N VAL A 492 -17.46 13.71 -30.09
CA VAL A 492 -17.25 14.92 -30.88
C VAL A 492 -16.09 15.72 -30.31
N GLU A 493 -15.20 16.19 -31.17
CA GLU A 493 -14.07 17.04 -30.81
C GLU A 493 -14.31 18.44 -31.34
N GLY A 494 -14.27 19.42 -30.44
CA GLY A 494 -14.36 20.84 -30.77
C GLY A 494 -13.01 21.47 -31.11
N GLY A 495 -13.00 22.79 -31.31
CA GLY A 495 -11.77 23.55 -31.58
C GLY A 495 -10.73 23.55 -30.45
N ASP A 496 -11.11 23.15 -29.23
CA ASP A 496 -10.23 23.00 -28.06
C ASP A 496 -9.46 21.66 -28.05
N GLY A 497 -9.80 20.74 -28.96
CA GLY A 497 -9.18 19.42 -29.06
C GLY A 497 -9.62 18.44 -27.97
N VAL A 498 -10.65 18.76 -27.19
CA VAL A 498 -11.24 17.86 -26.20
C VAL A 498 -12.33 17.04 -26.88
N ARG A 499 -12.37 15.73 -26.58
CA ARG A 499 -13.41 14.82 -27.07
C ARG A 499 -14.52 14.69 -26.05
N HIS A 500 -15.74 14.95 -26.47
CA HIS A 500 -16.95 14.90 -25.67
C HIS A 500 -17.80 13.72 -26.09
N ALA A 501 -18.33 12.96 -25.13
CA ALA A 501 -19.31 11.93 -25.44
C ALA A 501 -20.61 12.58 -25.94
N VAL A 502 -21.27 11.93 -26.90
CA VAL A 502 -22.46 12.49 -27.55
C VAL A 502 -23.73 11.98 -26.88
N ARG A 503 -24.56 12.92 -26.43
CA ARG A 503 -25.91 12.70 -25.97
C ARG A 503 -26.89 13.28 -26.99
N ALA A 504 -27.78 12.44 -27.52
CA ALA A 504 -28.82 12.88 -28.41
C ALA A 504 -30.07 13.36 -27.64
N GLU A 505 -30.66 14.44 -28.11
CA GLU A 505 -32.02 14.85 -27.73
C GLU A 505 -33.03 14.52 -28.84
N GLU A 506 -34.31 14.64 -28.50
CA GLU A 506 -35.42 14.35 -29.41
C GLU A 506 -35.97 15.67 -29.95
N GLY A 507 -35.82 15.88 -31.26
CA GLY A 507 -36.42 16.99 -31.98
C GLY A 507 -37.84 16.69 -32.46
N ARG A 508 -38.56 17.69 -32.95
CA ARG A 508 -39.91 17.54 -33.50
C ARG A 508 -39.97 17.89 -34.98
N TYR A 509 -40.65 17.04 -35.72
CA TYR A 509 -41.00 17.28 -37.11
C TYR A 509 -42.51 17.30 -37.30
N ARG A 510 -43.03 18.18 -38.15
CA ARG A 510 -44.47 18.38 -38.32
C ARG A 510 -44.84 18.49 -39.79
N VAL A 511 -45.75 17.64 -40.25
CA VAL A 511 -46.27 17.63 -41.63
C VAL A 511 -47.71 18.14 -41.65
N ARG A 512 -48.06 19.04 -42.56
CA ARG A 512 -49.37 19.74 -42.66
C ARG A 512 -50.00 19.56 -44.05
N ASP A 513 -51.33 19.64 -44.17
CA ASP A 513 -52.11 19.37 -45.39
C ASP A 513 -52.45 20.65 -46.20
N ALA A 514 -52.72 20.54 -47.51
CA ALA A 514 -53.24 21.62 -48.36
C ALA A 514 -54.50 21.19 -49.11
N THR A 515 -55.48 22.08 -49.26
CA THR A 515 -56.86 21.73 -49.65
C THR A 515 -57.01 21.18 -51.08
N GLU A 516 -56.29 21.70 -52.09
CA GLU A 516 -56.24 21.14 -53.47
C GLU A 516 -54.98 21.62 -54.25
N ALA A 517 -54.46 20.80 -55.17
CA ALA A 517 -53.19 21.02 -55.90
C ALA A 517 -53.15 22.17 -56.94
N LYS A 518 -54.19 23.01 -57.04
CA LYS A 518 -54.35 24.03 -58.12
C LYS A 518 -54.32 25.50 -57.65
N LYS A 519 -53.78 25.77 -56.47
CA LYS A 519 -53.91 27.09 -55.81
C LYS A 519 -52.58 27.77 -55.49
N VAL A 520 -51.51 27.37 -56.17
CA VAL A 520 -50.19 27.99 -56.08
C VAL A 520 -49.86 28.59 -57.44
N HIS A 521 -49.48 29.87 -57.48
CA HIS A 521 -49.21 30.61 -58.70
C HIS A 521 -47.75 31.09 -58.73
N ALA A 522 -47.02 30.75 -59.79
CA ALA A 522 -45.60 31.11 -59.90
C ALA A 522 -45.38 32.62 -59.85
N ALA A 523 -44.26 33.05 -59.26
CA ALA A 523 -43.89 34.45 -59.29
C ALA A 523 -43.64 34.92 -60.74
N VAL A 524 -44.20 36.06 -61.10
CA VAL A 524 -43.99 36.70 -62.41
C VAL A 524 -42.70 37.54 -62.40
N GLY A 525 -42.06 37.69 -63.55
CA GLY A 525 -40.84 38.49 -63.69
C GLY A 525 -41.11 40.00 -63.79
N SER A 526 -42.32 40.39 -64.20
CA SER A 526 -42.71 41.80 -64.39
C SER A 526 -44.22 41.99 -64.38
N GLU A 527 -44.70 43.22 -64.14
CA GLU A 527 -46.14 43.52 -64.15
C GLU A 527 -46.81 43.26 -65.52
N SER A 528 -46.04 43.32 -66.62
CA SER A 528 -46.55 43.05 -67.97
C SER A 528 -46.90 41.59 -68.24
N GLU A 529 -46.50 40.66 -67.38
CA GLU A 529 -46.80 39.23 -67.49
C GLU A 529 -48.15 38.86 -66.84
N VAL A 530 -48.79 39.79 -66.13
CA VAL A 530 -50.08 39.56 -65.48
C VAL A 530 -51.22 39.66 -66.52
N ASP A 531 -51.92 38.56 -66.75
CA ASP A 531 -53.01 38.48 -67.73
C ASP A 531 -54.42 38.70 -67.14
N GLY A 532 -54.53 38.72 -65.80
CA GLY A 532 -55.77 38.94 -65.06
C GLY A 532 -56.69 37.73 -64.93
N THR A 533 -56.25 36.54 -65.36
CA THR A 533 -57.04 35.30 -65.24
C THR A 533 -56.76 34.53 -63.96
N GLU A 534 -55.55 34.64 -63.42
CA GLU A 534 -55.12 34.00 -62.16
C GLU A 534 -54.46 35.03 -61.22
N ALA A 535 -54.36 34.69 -59.94
CA ALA A 535 -53.58 35.48 -59.00
C ALA A 535 -52.09 35.35 -59.32
N ALA A 536 -51.32 36.40 -59.07
CA ALA A 536 -49.88 36.41 -59.31
C ALA A 536 -49.14 37.17 -58.22
N VAL A 537 -47.84 36.87 -58.06
CA VAL A 537 -46.96 37.64 -57.18
C VAL A 537 -45.71 38.07 -57.92
N LEU A 538 -45.28 39.30 -57.67
CA LEU A 538 -44.02 39.86 -58.16
C LEU A 538 -43.10 40.10 -56.97
N ILE A 539 -41.92 39.49 -57.02
CA ILE A 539 -40.86 39.67 -56.03
C ILE A 539 -39.94 40.81 -56.49
N PRO A 540 -39.68 41.84 -55.66
CA PRO A 540 -38.77 42.92 -56.02
C PRO A 540 -37.35 42.41 -56.36
N GLU A 541 -36.74 42.96 -57.40
CA GLU A 541 -35.39 42.61 -57.82
C GLU A 541 -34.37 42.91 -56.69
N GLY A 542 -33.51 41.94 -56.36
CA GLY A 542 -32.52 42.06 -55.28
C GLY A 542 -32.99 41.63 -53.89
N SER A 543 -34.24 41.18 -53.74
CA SER A 543 -34.76 40.62 -52.49
C SER A 543 -33.98 39.35 -52.08
N THR A 544 -33.66 39.24 -50.79
CA THR A 544 -33.17 37.97 -50.22
C THR A 544 -34.39 37.13 -49.86
N ILE A 545 -34.45 35.92 -50.40
CA ILE A 545 -35.49 34.95 -50.02
C ILE A 545 -35.00 34.18 -48.81
N LEU A 546 -35.76 34.25 -47.72
CA LEU A 546 -35.53 33.45 -46.53
C LEU A 546 -36.42 32.21 -46.58
N VAL A 547 -35.82 31.06 -46.35
CA VAL A 547 -36.52 29.78 -46.22
C VAL A 547 -36.73 29.56 -44.73
N ASN A 548 -37.98 29.49 -44.26
CA ASN A 548 -38.31 29.42 -42.83
C ASN A 548 -37.65 30.51 -41.97
N GLY A 549 -37.44 31.71 -42.53
CA GLY A 549 -36.81 32.84 -41.82
C GLY A 549 -35.29 32.76 -41.67
N ARG A 550 -34.60 31.78 -42.29
CA ARG A 550 -33.13 31.69 -42.30
C ARG A 550 -32.54 31.82 -43.71
N PRO A 551 -31.44 32.58 -43.90
CA PRO A 551 -30.76 32.72 -45.20
C PRO A 551 -29.82 31.54 -45.52
N GLU A 552 -29.55 30.67 -44.55
CA GLU A 552 -28.47 29.67 -44.57
C GLU A 552 -28.89 28.36 -45.24
N LEU A 553 -30.19 28.18 -45.49
CA LEU A 553 -30.79 26.98 -46.06
C LEU A 553 -30.77 26.94 -47.60
N GLY A 554 -30.10 27.91 -48.23
CA GLY A 554 -30.08 28.07 -49.68
C GLY A 554 -31.30 28.83 -50.20
N GLY A 555 -31.18 29.40 -51.40
CA GLY A 555 -32.32 30.04 -52.10
C GLY A 555 -33.39 29.02 -52.53
N PRO A 556 -34.53 29.49 -53.07
CA PRO A 556 -35.61 28.62 -53.54
C PRO A 556 -35.10 27.62 -54.59
N THR A 557 -35.74 26.44 -54.67
CA THR A 557 -35.39 25.40 -55.64
C THR A 557 -35.63 25.83 -57.10
N GLU A 558 -35.24 25.00 -58.09
CA GLU A 558 -35.35 25.33 -59.54
C GLU A 558 -36.76 25.75 -60.00
N GLY A 559 -37.82 25.44 -59.22
CA GLY A 559 -39.20 25.86 -59.51
C GLY A 559 -39.59 27.24 -59.00
N GLY A 560 -38.73 27.90 -58.23
CA GLY A 560 -38.88 29.29 -57.82
C GLY A 560 -39.94 29.57 -56.75
N VAL A 561 -40.04 30.85 -56.39
CA VAL A 561 -41.02 31.40 -55.44
C VAL A 561 -42.41 31.39 -56.08
N SER A 562 -43.43 31.01 -55.32
CA SER A 562 -44.82 31.06 -55.75
C SER A 562 -45.74 31.63 -54.67
N LEU A 563 -46.88 32.18 -55.10
CA LEU A 563 -47.97 32.63 -54.23
C LEU A 563 -48.92 31.47 -53.96
N LEU A 564 -49.04 31.08 -52.70
CA LEU A 564 -50.19 30.30 -52.23
C LEU A 564 -51.41 31.22 -52.18
N PHE A 565 -52.48 30.85 -52.87
CA PHE A 565 -53.74 31.60 -52.99
C PHE A 565 -54.91 30.67 -52.66
N ASP A 566 -55.09 30.34 -51.39
CA ASP A 566 -56.00 29.25 -50.96
C ASP A 566 -57.26 29.75 -50.24
N ASP A 567 -58.26 28.90 -50.13
CA ASP A 567 -59.38 29.10 -49.22
C ASP A 567 -58.93 28.76 -47.79
N LEU A 568 -59.65 29.29 -46.80
CA LEU A 568 -59.48 28.82 -45.43
C LEU A 568 -59.97 27.37 -45.29
N LEU A 569 -59.30 26.60 -44.45
CA LEU A 569 -59.51 25.16 -44.32
C LEU A 569 -60.95 24.74 -43.96
N THR A 570 -61.71 25.62 -43.30
CA THR A 570 -63.08 25.31 -42.85
C THR A 570 -64.01 26.47 -43.13
N GLN A 571 -65.25 26.16 -43.51
CA GLN A 571 -66.30 27.17 -43.75
C GLN A 571 -66.57 28.03 -42.50
N GLU A 572 -66.50 27.46 -41.30
CA GLU A 572 -66.74 28.18 -40.04
C GLU A 572 -65.72 29.31 -39.80
N ARG A 573 -64.43 29.05 -40.06
CA ARG A 573 -63.37 30.07 -40.00
C ARG A 573 -63.59 31.16 -41.03
N ALA A 574 -64.02 30.78 -42.24
CA ALA A 574 -64.31 31.72 -43.31
C ALA A 574 -65.47 32.66 -42.93
N ASP A 575 -66.58 32.12 -42.44
CA ASP A 575 -67.76 32.90 -42.06
C ASP A 575 -67.43 33.94 -40.95
N ARG A 576 -66.57 33.58 -40.00
CA ARG A 576 -66.17 34.47 -38.89
C ARG A 576 -65.30 35.64 -39.35
N LEU A 577 -64.26 35.37 -40.15
CA LEU A 577 -63.41 36.43 -40.67
C LEU A 577 -64.17 37.29 -41.69
N SER A 578 -65.07 36.69 -42.47
CA SER A 578 -66.01 37.42 -43.33
C SER A 578 -66.87 38.43 -42.56
N ALA A 579 -67.48 38.03 -41.43
CA ALA A 579 -68.24 38.95 -40.59
C ALA A 579 -67.40 40.12 -40.04
N LYS A 580 -66.11 39.87 -39.75
CA LYS A 580 -65.17 40.93 -39.35
C LYS A 580 -64.78 41.84 -40.51
N ALA A 581 -64.60 41.31 -41.72
CA ALA A 581 -64.35 42.11 -42.91
C ALA A 581 -65.54 43.05 -43.21
N ASP A 582 -66.77 42.53 -43.16
CA ASP A 582 -68.00 43.31 -43.36
C ASP A 582 -68.15 44.44 -42.33
N ALA A 583 -67.70 44.23 -41.09
CA ALA A 583 -67.71 45.28 -40.07
C ALA A 583 -66.56 46.31 -40.22
N THR A 584 -65.54 46.00 -41.02
CA THR A 584 -64.34 46.84 -41.21
C THR A 584 -64.44 47.70 -42.47
N THR A 585 -65.13 47.22 -43.50
CA THR A 585 -65.30 47.96 -44.77
C THR A 585 -66.10 49.24 -44.58
N SER A 586 -65.80 50.25 -45.41
CA SER A 586 -66.57 51.50 -45.47
C SER A 586 -67.67 51.51 -46.54
N LEU A 587 -67.78 50.44 -47.32
CA LEU A 587 -68.80 50.25 -48.35
C LEU A 587 -70.20 50.10 -47.70
N GLU A 588 -71.18 50.87 -48.16
CA GLU A 588 -72.49 50.94 -47.51
C GLU A 588 -73.37 49.70 -47.77
N ASP A 589 -73.22 49.06 -48.93
CA ASP A 589 -73.97 47.84 -49.31
C ASP A 589 -73.11 46.94 -50.22
N PRO A 590 -72.18 46.15 -49.64
CA PRO A 590 -71.31 45.27 -50.40
C PRO A 590 -72.10 44.28 -51.27
N SER A 591 -71.77 44.25 -52.56
CA SER A 591 -72.34 43.32 -53.55
C SER A 591 -71.72 41.92 -53.48
N GLY A 592 -70.58 41.75 -52.81
CA GLY A 592 -69.97 40.46 -52.53
C GLY A 592 -68.61 40.53 -51.83
N MET A 593 -68.09 39.37 -51.45
CA MET A 593 -66.81 39.21 -50.77
C MET A 593 -66.12 37.90 -51.18
N GLN A 594 -64.79 37.90 -51.20
CA GLN A 594 -63.94 36.72 -51.38
C GLN A 594 -62.82 36.72 -50.34
N LEU A 595 -62.73 35.66 -49.55
CA LEU A 595 -61.71 35.47 -48.52
C LEU A 595 -60.69 34.44 -48.97
N LYS A 596 -59.40 34.76 -48.88
CA LYS A 596 -58.29 33.87 -49.23
C LYS A 596 -57.19 33.92 -48.18
N TYR A 597 -56.55 32.79 -47.95
CA TYR A 597 -55.24 32.74 -47.28
C TYR A 597 -54.14 32.90 -48.33
N LEU A 598 -53.30 33.90 -48.13
CA LEU A 598 -52.15 34.16 -48.99
C LEU A 598 -50.86 33.76 -48.27
N ASP A 599 -49.91 33.18 -48.99
CA ASP A 599 -48.54 32.93 -48.49
C ASP A 599 -47.51 32.88 -49.63
N LEU A 600 -46.22 33.00 -49.31
CA LEU A 600 -45.16 32.66 -50.26
C LEU A 600 -44.64 31.25 -49.96
N VAL A 601 -44.54 30.44 -50.99
CA VAL A 601 -44.12 29.04 -50.88
C VAL A 601 -43.11 28.67 -51.97
N ASP A 602 -42.28 27.68 -51.69
CA ASP A 602 -41.48 26.99 -52.71
C ASP A 602 -42.34 25.93 -53.41
N ALA A 603 -42.53 26.07 -54.72
CA ALA A 603 -43.44 25.23 -55.50
C ALA A 603 -43.00 23.77 -55.67
N LEU A 604 -41.70 23.47 -55.60
CA LEU A 604 -41.18 22.11 -55.86
C LEU A 604 -40.63 21.42 -54.62
N ASN A 605 -40.40 22.16 -53.53
CA ASN A 605 -39.90 21.63 -52.26
C ASN A 605 -40.99 21.55 -51.18
N GLY A 606 -42.12 20.89 -51.46
CA GLY A 606 -43.13 20.56 -50.45
C GLY A 606 -43.60 21.74 -49.59
N ASN A 607 -43.85 22.89 -50.23
CA ASN A 607 -44.38 24.14 -49.64
C ASN A 607 -43.73 24.53 -48.30
N VAL A 608 -42.42 24.75 -48.30
CA VAL A 608 -41.76 25.54 -47.25
C VAL A 608 -42.23 26.99 -47.35
N TRP A 609 -42.56 27.65 -46.22
CA TRP A 609 -42.92 29.07 -46.25
C TRP A 609 -41.68 29.91 -46.49
N LEU A 610 -41.83 30.88 -47.38
CA LEU A 610 -40.78 31.79 -47.80
C LEU A 610 -41.10 33.19 -47.28
N SER A 611 -40.06 33.99 -47.03
CA SER A 611 -40.22 35.43 -46.92
C SER A 611 -39.29 36.13 -47.90
N SER A 612 -39.70 37.30 -48.34
CA SER A 612 -38.89 38.22 -49.15
C SER A 612 -38.49 39.39 -48.27
N SER A 613 -37.20 39.69 -48.17
CA SER A 613 -36.67 40.77 -47.33
C SER A 613 -37.24 42.16 -47.65
N GLU A 614 -37.73 42.37 -48.88
CA GLU A 614 -38.35 43.63 -49.34
C GLU A 614 -39.88 43.55 -49.46
N GLY A 615 -40.49 42.45 -48.98
CA GLY A 615 -41.90 42.15 -49.23
C GLY A 615 -42.17 41.78 -50.70
N CYS A 616 -43.45 41.77 -51.09
CA CYS A 616 -43.91 41.34 -52.42
C CYS A 616 -45.10 42.16 -52.93
N THR A 617 -45.31 42.18 -54.24
CA THR A 617 -46.52 42.77 -54.84
C THR A 617 -47.43 41.66 -55.32
N VAL A 618 -48.68 41.64 -54.83
CA VAL A 618 -49.70 40.66 -55.22
C VAL A 618 -50.66 41.29 -56.22
N PHE A 619 -51.00 40.51 -57.24
CA PHE A 619 -52.03 40.80 -58.22
C PHE A 619 -53.19 39.84 -58.01
N TRP A 620 -54.37 40.39 -57.71
CA TRP A 620 -55.59 39.64 -57.46
C TRP A 620 -56.60 39.93 -58.59
N PRO A 621 -57.05 38.92 -59.35
CA PRO A 621 -57.94 39.12 -60.49
C PRO A 621 -59.30 39.65 -60.04
N TYR A 622 -59.99 40.41 -60.90
CA TYR A 622 -61.34 40.88 -60.57
C TYR A 622 -62.27 39.68 -60.32
N PRO A 623 -63.02 39.65 -59.19
CA PRO A 623 -64.05 38.65 -58.96
C PRO A 623 -65.02 38.53 -60.13
N GLU A 624 -65.53 37.32 -60.37
CA GLU A 624 -66.43 37.06 -61.50
C GLU A 624 -67.61 38.03 -61.51
N GLY A 625 -67.83 38.69 -62.66
CA GLY A 625 -68.90 39.67 -62.83
C GLY A 625 -68.57 41.08 -62.33
N THR A 626 -67.32 41.36 -61.93
CA THR A 626 -66.82 42.71 -61.58
C THR A 626 -65.76 43.21 -62.56
N ASP A 627 -65.50 44.52 -62.57
CA ASP A 627 -64.45 45.15 -63.37
C ASP A 627 -63.84 46.39 -62.67
N GLU A 628 -62.92 47.08 -63.35
CA GLU A 628 -62.22 48.25 -62.81
C GLU A 628 -63.13 49.43 -62.39
N HIS A 629 -64.38 49.47 -62.87
CA HIS A 629 -65.33 50.51 -62.53
C HIS A 629 -66.02 50.27 -61.19
N ASP A 630 -66.04 49.04 -60.67
CA ASP A 630 -66.64 48.69 -59.38
C ASP A 630 -65.77 49.14 -58.18
N GLU A 631 -66.37 49.37 -57.01
CA GLU A 631 -65.62 49.75 -55.80
C GLU A 631 -65.13 48.52 -55.05
N PHE A 632 -63.87 48.57 -54.57
CA PHE A 632 -63.23 47.45 -53.86
C PHE A 632 -62.52 47.96 -52.60
N GLU A 633 -62.56 47.16 -51.55
CA GLU A 633 -61.73 47.30 -50.36
C GLU A 633 -61.11 45.95 -50.01
N LEU A 634 -59.84 45.96 -49.61
CA LEU A 634 -59.13 44.76 -49.19
C LEU A 634 -58.85 44.83 -47.69
N VAL A 635 -59.38 43.87 -46.94
CA VAL A 635 -59.19 43.75 -45.49
C VAL A 635 -58.17 42.66 -45.22
N HIS A 636 -57.15 42.96 -44.43
CA HIS A 636 -56.09 42.03 -44.03
C HIS A 636 -56.22 41.67 -42.55
N PHE A 637 -55.93 40.41 -42.21
CA PHE A 637 -56.01 39.89 -40.84
C PHE A 637 -54.61 39.54 -40.29
N PRO A 638 -53.82 40.54 -39.89
CA PRO A 638 -52.41 40.36 -39.58
C PRO A 638 -52.19 39.41 -38.39
N GLY A 639 -51.12 38.62 -38.48
CA GLY A 639 -50.68 37.71 -37.41
C GLY A 639 -51.50 36.43 -37.31
N LEU A 640 -52.53 36.27 -38.16
CA LEU A 640 -53.20 34.99 -38.32
C LEU A 640 -52.43 34.13 -39.32
N ASN A 641 -52.15 32.89 -38.95
CA ASN A 641 -51.67 31.88 -39.87
C ASN A 641 -52.86 31.00 -40.30
N ARG A 642 -52.66 30.14 -41.31
CA ARG A 642 -53.72 29.26 -41.85
C ARG A 642 -54.26 28.27 -40.83
N GLU A 643 -53.40 27.83 -39.90
CA GLU A 643 -53.60 26.62 -39.09
C GLU A 643 -53.93 26.89 -37.61
N ASP A 644 -53.30 27.89 -36.99
CA ASP A 644 -53.55 28.30 -35.59
C ASP A 644 -54.62 29.39 -35.50
N LEU A 645 -55.61 29.31 -36.38
CA LEU A 645 -56.89 30.00 -36.22
C LEU A 645 -57.66 29.32 -35.08
N ASP A 646 -57.18 29.50 -33.85
CA ASP A 646 -57.99 29.23 -32.67
C ASP A 646 -59.02 30.36 -32.49
N ASP A 647 -60.11 30.03 -31.80
CA ASP A 647 -61.22 30.96 -31.63
C ASP A 647 -60.80 32.28 -30.97
N GLY A 648 -59.79 32.24 -30.09
CA GLY A 648 -59.27 33.40 -29.37
C GLY A 648 -58.47 34.33 -30.27
N LEU A 649 -57.63 33.80 -31.15
CA LEU A 649 -56.83 34.57 -32.11
C LEU A 649 -57.71 35.25 -33.16
N MET A 650 -58.69 34.52 -33.71
CA MET A 650 -59.67 35.11 -34.63
C MET A 650 -60.54 36.16 -33.96
N ASP A 651 -60.87 36.02 -32.67
CA ASP A 651 -61.60 37.05 -31.93
C ASP A 651 -60.73 38.26 -31.60
N ALA A 652 -59.45 38.05 -31.30
CA ALA A 652 -58.51 39.10 -30.94
C ALA A 652 -57.95 39.89 -32.14
N VAL A 653 -57.94 39.31 -33.35
CA VAL A 653 -57.39 39.98 -34.53
C VAL A 653 -58.13 41.30 -34.79
N VAL A 654 -57.34 42.35 -35.05
CA VAL A 654 -57.82 43.66 -35.49
C VAL A 654 -57.57 43.74 -36.99
N PRO A 655 -58.63 43.69 -37.83
CA PRO A 655 -58.46 43.77 -39.27
C PRO A 655 -58.00 45.17 -39.70
N GLU A 656 -57.24 45.24 -40.78
CA GLU A 656 -56.74 46.52 -41.34
C GLU A 656 -57.08 46.63 -42.83
N LEU A 657 -57.38 47.85 -43.29
CA LEU A 657 -57.58 48.13 -44.71
C LEU A 657 -56.23 48.24 -45.42
N VAL A 658 -56.06 47.43 -46.46
CA VAL A 658 -54.89 47.45 -47.34
C VAL A 658 -55.16 48.37 -48.52
N ARG A 659 -54.19 49.23 -48.82
CA ARG A 659 -54.26 50.09 -49.99
C ARG A 659 -54.11 49.25 -51.26
N ILE A 660 -55.15 49.28 -52.10
CA ILE A 660 -55.17 48.63 -53.41
C ILE A 660 -55.07 49.66 -54.54
N GLU A 661 -54.51 49.24 -55.66
CA GLU A 661 -54.49 49.98 -56.93
C GLU A 661 -55.28 49.16 -57.96
N LYS A 662 -56.22 49.81 -58.66
CA LYS A 662 -56.97 49.17 -59.75
C LYS A 662 -56.15 49.22 -61.03
N THR A 663 -56.09 48.10 -61.72
CA THR A 663 -55.42 47.95 -63.03
C THR A 663 -56.41 47.39 -64.05
N PRO A 664 -56.11 47.43 -65.37
CA PRO A 664 -56.98 46.86 -66.39
C PRO A 664 -57.22 45.35 -66.26
N VAL A 665 -56.37 44.64 -65.50
CA VAL A 665 -56.37 43.17 -65.37
C VAL A 665 -56.68 42.68 -63.95
N GLY A 666 -56.87 43.58 -62.98
CA GLY A 666 -57.16 43.21 -61.59
C GLY A 666 -56.71 44.25 -60.57
N LEU A 667 -56.66 43.84 -59.31
CA LEU A 667 -56.24 44.64 -58.17
C LEU A 667 -54.78 44.36 -57.82
N LYS A 668 -54.04 45.40 -57.49
CA LYS A 668 -52.62 45.33 -57.12
C LYS A 668 -52.42 45.87 -55.71
N PHE A 669 -51.67 45.15 -54.88
CA PHE A 669 -51.30 45.61 -53.53
C PHE A 669 -49.97 45.04 -53.07
N HIS A 670 -49.35 45.70 -52.09
CA HIS A 670 -48.07 45.30 -51.53
C HIS A 670 -48.26 44.58 -50.19
N VAL A 671 -47.58 43.44 -50.03
CA VAL A 671 -47.51 42.67 -48.78
C VAL A 671 -46.08 42.77 -48.23
N PRO A 672 -45.87 43.40 -47.06
CA PRO A 672 -44.54 43.49 -46.45
C PRO A 672 -43.99 42.12 -46.02
N GLU A 673 -42.69 42.06 -45.71
CA GLU A 673 -42.06 40.84 -45.20
C GLU A 673 -42.83 40.27 -43.99
N GLY A 674 -43.09 38.95 -44.01
CA GLY A 674 -43.73 38.22 -42.90
C GLY A 674 -45.18 38.62 -42.62
N ARG A 675 -45.85 39.30 -43.56
CA ARG A 675 -47.23 39.79 -43.41
C ARG A 675 -48.26 39.00 -44.24
N PHE A 676 -47.89 37.84 -44.74
CA PHE A 676 -48.84 36.92 -45.36
C PHE A 676 -49.76 36.32 -44.29
N SER A 677 -51.06 36.30 -44.59
CA SER A 677 -52.14 35.89 -43.68
C SER A 677 -53.46 35.80 -44.48
N PRO A 678 -54.64 35.64 -43.85
CA PRO A 678 -55.92 35.82 -44.53
C PRO A 678 -56.17 37.25 -45.01
N PHE A 679 -56.75 37.37 -46.21
CA PHE A 679 -57.21 38.62 -46.82
C PHE A 679 -58.65 38.45 -47.33
N ALA A 680 -59.51 39.43 -47.07
CA ALA A 680 -60.87 39.51 -47.59
C ALA A 680 -60.98 40.66 -48.59
N LEU A 681 -61.30 40.34 -49.84
CA LEU A 681 -61.66 41.32 -50.85
C LEU A 681 -63.17 41.54 -50.83
N VAL A 682 -63.61 42.76 -50.55
CA VAL A 682 -65.02 43.17 -50.49
C VAL A 682 -65.30 44.16 -51.61
N TRP A 683 -66.44 44.03 -52.30
CA TRP A 683 -66.77 44.89 -53.44
C TRP A 683 -68.22 45.37 -53.47
N GLN A 684 -68.44 46.52 -54.11
CA GLN A 684 -69.75 47.11 -54.36
C GLN A 684 -69.86 47.56 -55.83
N LYS A 685 -71.01 47.26 -56.47
CA LYS A 685 -71.28 47.72 -57.83
C LYS A 685 -71.39 49.25 -57.90
N ALA A 686 -70.66 49.86 -58.82
CA ALA A 686 -70.72 51.32 -59.00
C ALA A 686 -72.14 51.76 -59.38
N ALA A 687 -72.64 52.81 -58.72
CA ALA A 687 -73.95 53.39 -59.03
C ALA A 687 -73.94 53.96 -60.45
N ALA A 688 -74.94 53.61 -61.27
CA ALA A 688 -75.10 54.16 -62.61
C ALA A 688 -75.21 55.69 -62.57
N GLU A 689 -74.36 56.41 -63.31
CA GLU A 689 -74.38 57.87 -63.37
C GLU A 689 -75.77 58.39 -63.82
N PRO A 690 -76.39 59.37 -63.13
CA PRO A 690 -77.63 59.99 -63.59
C PRO A 690 -77.37 60.95 -64.75
N ASP A 691 -78.18 60.83 -65.82
CA ASP A 691 -78.16 61.68 -67.02
C ASP A 691 -78.23 63.21 -66.70
N PRO A 692 -77.49 64.06 -67.44
CA PRO A 692 -77.41 65.49 -67.16
C PRO A 692 -78.72 66.26 -67.54
N PRO A 693 -79.22 67.17 -66.67
CA PRO A 693 -80.40 67.98 -66.97
C PRO A 693 -80.09 69.30 -67.70
N VAL A 694 -81.10 69.75 -68.45
CA VAL A 694 -81.16 70.88 -69.41
C VAL A 694 -81.08 72.28 -68.75
N GLU A 695 -80.33 73.20 -69.36
CA GLU A 695 -80.17 74.63 -68.99
C GLU A 695 -81.48 75.46 -69.06
N PRO A 696 -81.57 76.56 -68.28
CA PRO A 696 -81.70 77.87 -68.95
C PRO A 696 -80.98 79.06 -68.29
N GLU A 697 -80.41 79.88 -69.17
CA GLU A 697 -80.28 81.35 -69.26
C GLU A 697 -79.76 82.23 -68.07
N SER A 698 -78.67 82.95 -68.37
CA SER A 698 -77.97 83.98 -67.60
C SER A 698 -78.75 85.28 -67.38
N PRO A 699 -78.34 86.09 -66.38
CA PRO A 699 -77.96 87.47 -66.73
C PRO A 699 -76.71 88.02 -66.01
N VAL A 700 -75.81 88.54 -66.84
CA VAL A 700 -74.96 89.76 -66.79
C VAL A 700 -74.63 90.46 -65.45
N SER A 701 -73.31 90.50 -65.18
CA SER A 701 -72.39 91.52 -64.63
C SER A 701 -72.88 92.71 -63.77
N PRO A 702 -72.06 93.07 -62.76
CA PRO A 702 -71.82 94.46 -62.39
C PRO A 702 -70.34 94.86 -62.54
N ASP A 703 -70.12 96.12 -62.92
CA ASP A 703 -68.86 96.87 -62.87
C ASP A 703 -69.21 98.32 -62.49
N PRO A 704 -68.25 99.20 -62.19
CA PRO A 704 -67.56 99.43 -60.91
C PRO A 704 -67.92 100.82 -60.34
N ASP A 705 -67.49 101.17 -59.11
CA ASP A 705 -66.83 102.47 -58.84
C ASP A 705 -66.50 102.79 -57.36
N LEU A 706 -65.34 103.44 -57.18
CA LEU A 706 -64.91 104.41 -56.12
C LEU A 706 -64.10 103.96 -54.86
N PRO A 707 -63.24 104.87 -54.29
CA PRO A 707 -61.85 104.56 -53.88
C PRO A 707 -61.43 104.93 -52.43
N ILE A 708 -60.24 104.46 -52.02
CA ILE A 708 -59.22 104.92 -51.03
C ILE A 708 -59.65 105.74 -49.78
N GLY A 709 -59.27 105.26 -48.57
CA GLY A 709 -59.04 106.11 -47.39
C GLY A 709 -58.90 105.42 -46.00
N SER A 710 -57.68 105.43 -45.45
CA SER A 710 -57.25 105.59 -44.02
C SER A 710 -57.72 104.69 -42.84
N GLU A 711 -56.72 104.13 -42.13
CA GLU A 711 -56.60 103.81 -40.67
C GLU A 711 -57.10 104.95 -39.72
N PRO A 712 -57.26 104.83 -38.36
CA PRO A 712 -56.55 103.94 -37.39
C PRO A 712 -57.33 103.47 -36.12
N GLU A 713 -56.59 102.89 -35.16
CA GLU A 713 -56.72 102.95 -33.67
C GLU A 713 -57.45 101.85 -32.83
N ALA A 714 -56.78 101.52 -31.71
CA ALA A 714 -57.12 100.59 -30.62
C ALA A 714 -57.91 101.26 -29.47
N PRO A 715 -58.44 100.52 -28.46
CA PRO A 715 -57.73 100.26 -27.16
C PRO A 715 -58.07 98.85 -26.56
N LYS A 716 -57.33 98.14 -25.69
CA LYS A 716 -56.73 98.32 -24.35
C LYS A 716 -57.69 98.58 -23.16
N ASP A 717 -57.67 97.65 -22.18
CA ASP A 717 -57.69 97.79 -20.69
C ASP A 717 -58.19 96.45 -20.04
N LEU A 718 -57.44 95.57 -19.32
CA LEU A 718 -56.84 95.57 -17.94
C LEU A 718 -57.86 95.76 -16.77
N PRO A 719 -57.68 95.26 -15.50
CA PRO A 719 -56.42 94.90 -14.77
C PRO A 719 -56.42 93.76 -13.66
N ALA A 720 -55.20 93.40 -13.20
CA ALA A 720 -54.61 93.18 -11.84
C ALA A 720 -55.09 92.23 -10.68
N SER A 721 -54.07 91.54 -10.10
CA SER A 721 -53.79 91.14 -8.66
C SER A 721 -54.60 89.99 -8.02
N GLU A 722 -54.16 89.15 -7.06
CA GLU A 722 -52.95 88.87 -6.26
C GLU A 722 -53.18 87.55 -5.45
N ALA A 723 -52.11 86.96 -4.87
CA ALA A 723 -52.04 86.13 -3.64
C ALA A 723 -52.21 84.57 -3.63
N PHE A 724 -51.25 83.96 -2.90
CA PHE A 724 -50.98 82.60 -2.37
C PHE A 724 -52.17 81.91 -1.61
N PRO A 725 -52.16 80.57 -1.27
CA PRO A 725 -51.07 79.82 -0.59
C PRO A 725 -50.93 78.28 -0.84
N THR A 726 -49.90 77.68 -0.21
CA THR A 726 -49.74 76.24 0.15
C THR A 726 -50.76 75.82 1.24
N PRO A 727 -51.12 74.53 1.54
CA PRO A 727 -50.17 73.49 2.02
C PRO A 727 -50.55 71.98 1.96
N LYS A 728 -49.56 71.14 2.38
CA LYS A 728 -49.60 69.92 3.23
C LYS A 728 -50.43 68.69 2.78
N ALA A 729 -49.80 67.52 2.56
CA ALA A 729 -49.25 66.57 3.54
C ALA A 729 -50.28 65.97 4.50
N LEU A 730 -50.44 64.64 4.44
CA LEU A 730 -50.84 63.82 5.59
C LEU A 730 -49.86 62.66 5.76
N VAL A 731 -49.04 62.79 6.79
CA VAL A 731 -48.40 61.69 7.52
C VAL A 731 -49.19 61.52 8.82
N LYS A 732 -49.50 60.28 9.20
CA LYS A 732 -49.64 59.79 10.59
C LYS A 732 -49.50 58.26 10.52
N THR A 733 -48.39 57.61 10.90
CA THR A 733 -47.76 57.39 12.22
C THR A 733 -48.54 56.50 13.19
N GLY A 734 -47.81 55.48 13.67
CA GLY A 734 -47.94 54.84 14.98
C GLY A 734 -48.58 53.46 14.92
N ASP A 735 -48.10 52.41 15.57
CA ASP A 735 -46.94 52.17 16.43
C ASP A 735 -46.85 50.65 16.61
N GLY A 736 -45.65 50.09 16.85
CA GLY A 736 -45.51 48.67 17.18
C GLY A 736 -44.09 48.10 17.16
N PHE A 737 -43.18 48.66 17.96
CA PHE A 737 -42.00 47.94 18.51
C PHE A 737 -42.47 46.97 19.64
N PRO A 738 -41.67 46.01 20.19
CA PRO A 738 -40.21 46.10 20.30
C PRO A 738 -39.35 44.81 20.19
N ALA A 739 -38.03 45.07 20.01
CA ALA A 739 -36.84 44.46 20.65
C ALA A 739 -36.59 42.93 20.51
N ALA A 740 -35.37 42.41 20.43
CA ALA A 740 -34.06 42.81 21.00
C ALA A 740 -32.93 42.15 20.14
N VAL A 741 -31.85 42.83 19.72
CA VAL A 741 -30.59 43.17 20.46
C VAL A 741 -29.82 41.90 20.90
N ALA A 742 -28.51 41.72 20.76
CA ALA A 742 -27.34 42.32 20.10
C ALA A 742 -26.15 41.36 20.40
N VAL A 743 -24.99 41.40 19.74
CA VAL A 743 -23.75 42.15 20.11
C VAL A 743 -22.63 41.45 19.31
N VAL A 744 -21.98 42.06 18.29
CA VAL A 744 -20.78 42.96 18.34
C VAL A 744 -19.50 42.15 18.65
N ALA A 745 -18.30 42.31 18.07
CA ALA A 745 -17.64 43.12 17.03
C ALA A 745 -16.19 42.54 16.89
N GLY A 746 -15.30 42.93 15.98
CA GLY A 746 -15.26 44.06 15.06
C GLY A 746 -14.06 44.05 14.09
N VAL A 747 -14.21 44.77 12.97
CA VAL A 747 -13.47 45.99 12.53
C VAL A 747 -12.03 46.15 13.07
N ALA A 748 -10.96 46.52 12.33
CA ALA A 748 -10.69 46.77 10.91
C ALA A 748 -9.21 47.21 10.71
N LEU A 749 -8.81 47.31 9.42
CA LEU A 749 -7.95 48.34 8.78
C LEU A 749 -6.40 48.31 8.82
N LEU A 750 -5.87 48.60 7.61
CA LEU A 750 -4.66 49.35 7.20
C LEU A 750 -3.30 48.66 6.93
N ALA A 751 -2.97 48.61 5.64
CA ALA A 751 -1.83 49.21 4.92
C ALA A 751 -0.35 49.10 5.41
N ALA A 752 0.48 48.65 4.46
CA ALA A 752 1.85 49.09 4.10
C ALA A 752 3.02 48.99 5.11
N ALA A 753 4.10 48.29 4.72
CA ALA A 753 5.46 48.83 4.47
C ALA A 753 6.62 47.82 4.68
N LEU A 754 7.50 47.79 3.69
CA LEU A 754 8.98 47.70 3.70
C LEU A 754 9.76 46.86 4.75
N ALA A 755 10.60 45.97 4.17
CA ALA A 755 12.05 45.86 4.35
C ALA A 755 12.69 45.52 5.73
N GLY A 756 13.32 44.34 5.78
CA GLY A 756 14.76 44.23 5.99
C GLY A 756 15.30 44.04 7.42
N LEU A 757 15.93 42.87 7.67
CA LEU A 757 17.06 42.61 8.59
C LEU A 757 17.24 41.07 8.65
N ARG A 758 18.16 40.39 7.96
CA ARG A 758 19.64 40.38 7.94
C ARG A 758 20.31 39.95 9.26
N MET A 759 20.92 38.75 9.20
CA MET A 759 22.05 38.20 9.99
C MET A 759 21.77 37.84 11.46
N ARG A 760 22.08 36.62 11.96
CA ARG A 760 23.39 35.92 12.08
C ARG A 760 23.13 34.41 12.32
N ARG A 761 23.76 33.45 11.63
CA ARG A 761 25.17 32.95 11.67
C ARG A 761 25.41 31.91 12.78
N ASP A 762 26.06 30.81 12.35
CA ASP A 762 26.74 29.74 13.09
C ASP A 762 25.81 28.68 13.75
N ARG A 763 26.10 27.38 13.73
CA ARG A 763 27.22 26.54 13.24
C ARG A 763 26.84 25.08 13.51
N ARG A 764 27.34 24.15 12.68
CA ARG A 764 27.87 22.79 13.02
C ARG A 764 26.93 21.84 13.78
N GLU A 765 26.96 20.53 13.66
CA GLU A 765 27.76 19.44 13.08
C GLU A 765 26.86 18.22 13.44
N ARG A 766 26.65 17.18 12.65
CA ARG A 766 27.60 16.14 12.22
C ARG A 766 26.93 15.31 11.13
#